data_AF-A0A534APJ4-F1
#
_entry.id   AF-A0A534APJ4-F1
#
_cell.length_a   1.000
_cell.length_b   1.000
_cell.length_c   1.000
_cell.angle_alpha   90.00
_cell.angle_beta   90.00
_cell.angle_gamma   90.00
#
_symmetry.space_group_name_H-M   'P 1'
#
loop_
_entity.id
_entity.type
_entity.pdbx_description
1 polymer ?
#
loop_
_entity_poly.entity_id
_entity_poly.type
_entity_poly.pdbx_seq_one_letter_code
_entity_poly.pdbx_strand_id
1 'polypeptide(L)'
;MPKAPAQKRKRVAATSESEIQAAIREHDFLAPVFAQYPIEVASAQGVWLTSSRGERVLDLYGGHAVAGLGYGHPAWTAALARQAEACQFQSNAVAMRIRAQAARRLVRFSRLPFASAFLVNSGAEANENALKVALRMTGRAHVAAIEGGFHGRTAAAGAVTWGAREKWYGFPRTPFDVSFIPRGDRAAIDAQVTRDTAAVIVEPVQGLAGAVELGAPFLASLRARCDEVGALLIFDEVQCGVGRTGEPFAANLYGVRPDMLTTAKALGNGFPCAALLFSPLVAASLKPEFLGTTFGGGPLACAAIAAVIAAIKTERLLERVRRIGAYIRQTCIAGPVVAHQGAGLLVGLRTTRPAREIQAELLECCILTGTANDLHILRLLPAFILEEQHVSLLELARRLEKQPEPRALAGRILALLFLNPSLRTLASFQAAMARLGGNSFVINPGRGSWQLETRPGVVMDGAAAEHVREGIPALASYCDALGIRAFAEGKDLASDLAETTFNAMASLTEKPLINLESALNHPCQALADWKTLDDLAVPRAGRFVLSWAWHPRPLPLAVPAAALHMAALRGMEVIVLRPEGFALPPVVMERARQAAARSGGSVRESAEREEALDGADVLYVKEWAATERYGDAEADARLRSALRGWCVRNDWFTRAAPECRLMHCLPVRRNSAIADEALDSARSVVQREAANRLPVQMAVLHQMLRS
;
A
#
# COMPACT_ATOMS: atom_id res chain seq x y z
N MET A 1 -43.62 47.13 -6.78
CA MET A 1 -43.22 45.75 -7.14
C MET A 1 -42.03 45.35 -6.26
N PRO A 2 -42.16 44.31 -5.43
CA PRO A 2 -41.10 43.91 -4.50
C PRO A 2 -39.97 43.18 -5.25
N LYS A 3 -38.73 43.46 -4.80
CA LYS A 3 -37.49 42.86 -5.30
C LYS A 3 -37.51 41.33 -5.11
N ALA A 4 -37.23 40.60 -6.19
CA ALA A 4 -36.91 39.18 -6.13
C ALA A 4 -35.66 38.96 -5.25
N PRO A 5 -35.67 37.97 -4.33
CA PRO A 5 -34.49 37.69 -3.52
C PRO A 5 -33.45 36.96 -4.36
N ALA A 6 -32.21 37.44 -4.30
CA ALA A 6 -31.04 36.80 -4.87
C ALA A 6 -30.91 35.37 -4.33
N GLN A 7 -30.93 34.39 -5.25
CA GLN A 7 -30.51 33.02 -4.96
C GLN A 7 -29.05 33.03 -4.52
N LYS A 8 -28.82 32.95 -3.20
CA LYS A 8 -27.53 32.52 -2.65
C LYS A 8 -27.27 31.11 -3.18
N ARG A 9 -26.36 30.99 -4.15
CA ARG A 9 -25.70 29.71 -4.46
C ARG A 9 -25.06 29.22 -3.16
N LYS A 10 -25.71 28.27 -2.48
CA LYS A 10 -25.09 27.52 -1.39
C LYS A 10 -23.83 26.88 -1.97
N ARG A 11 -22.66 27.32 -1.48
CA ARG A 11 -21.43 26.53 -1.58
C ARG A 11 -21.77 25.15 -1.03
N VAL A 12 -21.63 24.11 -1.86
CA VAL A 12 -21.66 22.72 -1.39
C VAL A 12 -20.47 22.59 -0.46
N ALA A 13 -20.72 22.65 0.85
CA ALA A 13 -19.72 22.31 1.85
C ALA A 13 -19.36 20.83 1.61
N ALA A 14 -18.06 20.53 1.59
CA ALA A 14 -17.60 19.16 1.62
C ALA A 14 -18.19 18.49 2.86
N THR A 15 -19.06 17.51 2.63
CA THR A 15 -19.78 16.75 3.66
C THR A 15 -18.73 15.98 4.48
N SER A 16 -18.82 16.09 5.80
CA SER A 16 -17.89 15.47 6.76
C SER A 16 -18.01 13.94 6.76
N GLU A 17 -16.95 13.23 7.18
CA GLU A 17 -16.90 11.76 7.31
C GLU A 17 -18.04 11.20 8.18
N SER A 18 -18.44 11.97 9.20
CA SER A 18 -19.60 11.67 10.05
C SER A 18 -20.94 11.75 9.31
N GLU A 19 -21.09 12.63 8.33
CA GLU A 19 -22.34 12.81 7.59
C GLU A 19 -22.52 11.75 6.50
N ILE A 20 -21.45 11.25 5.87
CA ILE A 20 -21.53 10.12 4.93
C ILE A 20 -21.81 8.82 5.69
N GLN A 21 -21.13 8.56 6.81
CA GLN A 21 -21.47 7.40 7.65
C GLN A 21 -22.87 7.51 8.24
N ALA A 22 -23.34 8.71 8.59
CA ALA A 22 -24.72 8.92 9.01
C ALA A 22 -25.71 8.65 7.87
N ALA A 23 -25.41 9.07 6.64
CA ALA A 23 -26.24 8.82 5.46
C ALA A 23 -26.28 7.34 5.06
N ILE A 24 -25.15 6.62 5.16
CA ILE A 24 -25.10 5.15 5.00
C ILE A 24 -25.94 4.48 6.11
N ARG A 25 -25.81 4.95 7.36
CA ARG A 25 -26.56 4.42 8.53
C ARG A 25 -28.06 4.72 8.51
N GLU A 26 -28.49 5.86 7.97
CA GLU A 26 -29.93 6.22 7.84
C GLU A 26 -30.70 5.24 6.93
N HIS A 27 -29.98 4.47 6.11
CA HIS A 27 -30.53 3.43 5.24
C HIS A 27 -29.88 2.05 5.46
N ASP A 28 -29.19 1.84 6.59
CA ASP A 28 -28.51 0.58 6.88
C ASP A 28 -29.48 -0.44 7.48
N PHE A 29 -30.00 -1.33 6.62
CA PHE A 29 -30.85 -2.45 7.01
C PHE A 29 -30.06 -3.66 7.52
N LEU A 30 -28.73 -3.55 7.70
CA LEU A 30 -27.90 -4.65 8.20
C LEU A 30 -27.96 -4.76 9.74
N ALA A 31 -27.79 -5.99 10.23
CA ALA A 31 -27.67 -6.21 11.66
C ALA A 31 -26.40 -5.53 12.22
N PRO A 32 -26.46 -4.81 13.36
CA PRO A 32 -25.35 -4.02 13.91
C PRO A 32 -24.32 -4.90 14.66
N VAL A 33 -23.79 -5.92 13.98
CA VAL A 33 -22.90 -6.93 14.58
C VAL A 33 -21.42 -6.73 14.22
N PHE A 34 -21.10 -5.67 13.47
CA PHE A 34 -19.74 -5.33 13.05
C PHE A 34 -19.39 -3.87 13.37
N ALA A 35 -18.18 -3.65 13.86
CA ALA A 35 -17.56 -2.33 13.80
C ALA A 35 -17.08 -2.07 12.36
N GLN A 36 -17.33 -0.87 11.85
CA GLN A 36 -16.92 -0.45 10.51
C GLN A 36 -15.80 0.58 10.58
N TYR A 37 -14.86 0.51 9.65
CA TYR A 37 -13.92 1.60 9.42
C TYR A 37 -14.65 2.80 8.81
N PRO A 38 -14.18 4.03 9.04
CA PRO A 38 -14.79 5.22 8.47
C PRO A 38 -14.37 5.47 7.02
N ILE A 39 -14.43 4.42 6.20
CA ILE A 39 -14.11 4.47 4.77
C ILE A 39 -15.18 3.71 4.00
N GLU A 40 -15.74 4.38 2.99
CA GLU A 40 -16.54 3.76 1.95
C GLU A 40 -15.65 3.46 0.74
N VAL A 41 -15.62 2.20 0.30
CA VAL A 41 -14.81 1.75 -0.85
C VAL A 41 -15.63 1.84 -2.12
N ALA A 42 -15.20 2.66 -3.09
CA ALA A 42 -15.84 2.79 -4.39
C ALA A 42 -15.27 1.83 -5.45
N SER A 43 -13.96 1.57 -5.41
CA SER A 43 -13.32 0.59 -6.29
C SER A 43 -12.04 0.04 -5.67
N ALA A 44 -11.46 -1.00 -6.26
CA ALA A 44 -10.20 -1.59 -5.78
C ALA A 44 -9.41 -2.25 -6.92
N GLN A 45 -8.09 -2.14 -6.87
CA GLN A 45 -7.18 -2.74 -7.85
C GLN A 45 -5.82 -3.06 -7.22
N GLY A 46 -5.32 -4.28 -7.46
CA GLY A 46 -4.05 -4.75 -6.92
C GLY A 46 -4.08 -4.75 -5.39
N VAL A 47 -3.22 -3.93 -4.77
CA VAL A 47 -3.14 -3.75 -3.31
C VAL A 47 -3.84 -2.48 -2.82
N TRP A 48 -4.59 -1.80 -3.68
CA TRP A 48 -5.17 -0.48 -3.39
C TRP A 48 -6.69 -0.52 -3.40
N LEU A 49 -7.27 0.20 -2.44
CA LEU A 49 -8.67 0.60 -2.43
C LEU A 49 -8.75 2.06 -2.89
N THR A 50 -9.84 2.43 -3.56
CA THR A 50 -10.20 3.81 -3.86
C THR A 50 -11.46 4.13 -3.05
N SER A 51 -11.38 5.12 -2.16
CA SER A 51 -12.55 5.56 -1.39
C SER A 51 -13.56 6.29 -2.27
N SER A 52 -14.81 6.45 -1.79
CA SER A 52 -15.80 7.31 -2.46
C SER A 52 -15.38 8.78 -2.56
N ARG A 53 -14.38 9.20 -1.75
CA ARG A 53 -13.71 10.51 -1.83
C ARG A 53 -12.56 10.56 -2.85
N GLY A 54 -12.23 9.44 -3.50
CA GLY A 54 -11.13 9.33 -4.46
C GLY A 54 -9.74 9.08 -3.83
N GLU A 55 -9.65 8.86 -2.52
CA GLU A 55 -8.37 8.59 -1.85
C GLU A 55 -7.92 7.16 -2.15
N ARG A 56 -6.62 6.99 -2.42
CA ARG A 56 -6.01 5.67 -2.60
C ARG A 56 -5.49 5.15 -1.27
N VAL A 57 -6.08 4.08 -0.79
CA VAL A 57 -5.74 3.44 0.49
C VAL A 57 -4.98 2.15 0.22
N LEU A 58 -3.77 2.03 0.77
CA LEU A 58 -2.98 0.79 0.70
C LEU A 58 -3.61 -0.24 1.62
N ASP A 59 -4.06 -1.36 1.07
CA ASP A 59 -4.66 -2.44 1.84
C ASP A 59 -3.62 -3.46 2.29
N LEU A 60 -3.19 -3.32 3.55
CA LEU A 60 -2.38 -4.31 4.25
C LEU A 60 -3.24 -5.22 5.14
N TYR A 61 -4.56 -5.23 4.97
CA TYR A 61 -5.51 -6.03 5.74
C TYR A 61 -6.16 -7.16 4.93
N GLY A 62 -6.43 -6.93 3.64
CA GLY A 62 -6.91 -7.93 2.71
C GLY A 62 -8.25 -8.56 3.11
N GLY A 63 -9.09 -7.85 3.87
CA GLY A 63 -10.35 -8.36 4.40
C GLY A 63 -10.17 -9.59 5.30
N HIS A 64 -9.32 -9.50 6.33
CA HIS A 64 -8.90 -10.64 7.18
C HIS A 64 -8.14 -11.74 6.42
N ALA A 65 -7.21 -11.34 5.54
CA ALA A 65 -6.37 -12.23 4.73
C ALA A 65 -7.08 -12.98 3.58
N VAL A 66 -8.25 -12.51 3.15
CA VAL A 66 -9.06 -13.09 2.07
C VAL A 66 -8.54 -12.71 0.68
N ALA A 67 -8.17 -11.45 0.47
CA ALA A 67 -7.70 -10.94 -0.83
C ALA A 67 -6.24 -11.35 -1.11
N GLY A 68 -5.97 -12.65 -1.21
CA GLY A 68 -4.63 -13.20 -1.42
C GLY A 68 -3.96 -12.73 -2.72
N LEU A 69 -4.68 -12.64 -3.83
CA LEU A 69 -4.18 -12.10 -5.11
C LEU A 69 -4.38 -10.59 -5.24
N GLY A 70 -4.92 -9.93 -4.21
CA GLY A 70 -5.41 -8.56 -4.31
C GLY A 70 -6.69 -8.44 -5.13
N TYR A 71 -6.97 -7.23 -5.59
CA TYR A 71 -8.22 -6.85 -6.25
C TYR A 71 -8.07 -6.81 -7.77
N GLY A 72 -9.11 -7.26 -8.49
CA GLY A 72 -9.15 -7.18 -9.96
C GLY A 72 -8.15 -8.08 -10.70
N HIS A 73 -7.68 -9.18 -10.08
CA HIS A 73 -6.69 -10.06 -10.67
C HIS A 73 -7.16 -10.64 -12.03
N PRO A 74 -6.52 -10.31 -13.18
CA PRO A 74 -7.10 -10.53 -14.50
C PRO A 74 -7.46 -12.00 -14.79
N ALA A 75 -6.56 -12.94 -14.47
CA ALA A 75 -6.80 -14.36 -14.72
C ALA A 75 -7.91 -14.95 -13.84
N TRP A 76 -8.10 -14.38 -12.63
CA TRP A 76 -9.14 -14.82 -11.71
C TRP A 76 -10.50 -14.29 -12.17
N THR A 77 -10.58 -12.99 -12.49
CA THR A 77 -11.79 -12.36 -13.02
C THR A 77 -12.28 -13.04 -14.29
N ALA A 78 -11.37 -13.30 -15.24
CA ALA A 78 -11.71 -13.98 -16.48
C ALA A 78 -12.17 -15.43 -16.27
N ALA A 79 -11.64 -16.14 -15.27
CA ALA A 79 -12.08 -17.50 -14.94
C ALA A 79 -13.52 -17.51 -14.39
N LEU A 80 -13.86 -16.56 -13.51
CA LEU A 80 -15.22 -16.43 -13.01
C LEU A 80 -16.20 -16.00 -14.10
N ALA A 81 -15.85 -15.01 -14.92
CA ALA A 81 -16.69 -14.54 -16.02
C ALA A 81 -17.06 -15.68 -16.98
N ARG A 82 -16.05 -16.42 -17.48
CA ARG A 82 -16.28 -17.59 -18.33
C ARG A 82 -17.14 -18.67 -17.67
N GLN A 83 -16.92 -18.92 -16.37
CA GLN A 83 -17.71 -19.91 -15.66
C GLN A 83 -19.16 -19.44 -15.43
N ALA A 84 -19.38 -18.14 -15.20
CA ALA A 84 -20.70 -17.55 -15.08
C ALA A 84 -21.47 -17.61 -16.39
N GLU A 85 -20.81 -17.41 -17.54
CA GLU A 85 -21.41 -17.61 -18.86
C GLU A 85 -21.76 -19.08 -19.13
N ALA A 86 -20.91 -20.01 -18.69
CA ALA A 86 -21.11 -21.44 -18.95
C ALA A 86 -22.16 -22.09 -18.04
N CYS A 87 -22.06 -21.89 -16.72
CA CYS A 87 -22.98 -22.44 -15.73
C CYS A 87 -22.70 -21.84 -14.35
N GLN A 88 -23.67 -21.11 -13.78
CA GLN A 88 -23.53 -20.45 -12.49
C GLN A 88 -23.66 -21.45 -11.33
N PHE A 89 -24.57 -22.43 -11.47
CA PHE A 89 -24.82 -23.41 -10.42
C PHE A 89 -25.39 -24.73 -10.96
N GLN A 90 -24.85 -25.84 -10.44
CA GLN A 90 -25.56 -27.10 -10.38
C GLN A 90 -25.05 -27.94 -9.19
N SER A 91 -25.95 -28.71 -8.56
CA SER A 91 -25.69 -29.43 -7.31
C SER A 91 -24.65 -30.55 -7.45
N ASN A 92 -24.22 -31.10 -6.31
CA ASN A 92 -23.30 -32.24 -6.26
C ASN A 92 -23.87 -33.53 -6.87
N ALA A 93 -25.18 -33.59 -7.13
CA ALA A 93 -25.83 -34.74 -7.77
C ALA A 93 -25.45 -34.89 -9.27
N VAL A 94 -24.97 -33.82 -9.90
CA VAL A 94 -24.55 -33.84 -11.31
C VAL A 94 -23.02 -33.79 -11.39
N ALA A 95 -22.44 -34.66 -12.22
CA ALA A 95 -21.00 -34.67 -12.45
C ALA A 95 -20.55 -33.38 -13.17
N MET A 96 -19.48 -32.76 -12.67
CA MET A 96 -18.91 -31.56 -13.28
C MET A 96 -17.39 -31.65 -13.34
N ARG A 97 -16.83 -31.49 -14.54
CA ARG A 97 -15.38 -31.52 -14.77
C ARG A 97 -14.65 -30.43 -13.97
N ILE A 98 -15.20 -29.22 -13.88
CA ILE A 98 -14.56 -28.12 -13.14
C ILE A 98 -14.45 -28.44 -11.64
N ARG A 99 -15.44 -29.11 -11.06
CA ARG A 99 -15.45 -29.55 -9.66
C ARG A 99 -14.35 -30.57 -9.40
N ALA A 100 -14.28 -31.62 -10.23
CA ALA A 100 -13.22 -32.62 -10.14
C ALA A 100 -11.83 -32.02 -10.33
N GLN A 101 -11.69 -31.05 -11.25
CA GLN A 101 -10.43 -30.36 -11.49
C GLN A 101 -10.01 -29.49 -10.30
N ALA A 102 -10.92 -28.73 -9.70
CA ALA A 102 -10.64 -27.90 -8.54
C ALA A 102 -10.18 -28.74 -7.34
N ALA A 103 -10.91 -29.80 -7.00
CA ALA A 103 -10.55 -30.72 -5.92
C ALA A 103 -9.16 -31.35 -6.17
N ARG A 104 -8.91 -31.88 -7.38
CA ARG A 104 -7.61 -32.46 -7.74
C ARG A 104 -6.48 -31.43 -7.67
N ARG A 105 -6.71 -30.20 -8.13
CA ARG A 105 -5.71 -29.12 -8.07
C ARG A 105 -5.39 -28.76 -6.63
N LEU A 106 -6.39 -28.66 -5.77
CA LEU A 106 -6.22 -28.34 -4.35
C LEU A 106 -5.44 -29.43 -3.60
N VAL A 107 -5.84 -30.70 -3.76
CA VAL A 107 -5.14 -31.84 -3.16
C VAL A 107 -3.67 -31.86 -3.60
N ARG A 108 -3.38 -31.71 -4.90
CA ARG A 108 -2.00 -31.67 -5.41
C ARG A 108 -1.24 -30.42 -4.96
N PHE A 109 -1.91 -29.27 -4.85
CA PHE A 109 -1.30 -28.02 -4.38
C PHE A 109 -0.82 -28.15 -2.93
N SER A 110 -1.53 -28.92 -2.09
CA SER A 110 -1.15 -29.11 -0.69
C SER A 110 0.25 -29.72 -0.49
N ARG A 111 0.76 -30.48 -1.46
CA ARG A 111 2.00 -31.27 -1.35
C ARG A 111 2.02 -32.22 -0.14
N LEU A 112 0.84 -32.56 0.39
CA LEU A 112 0.62 -33.48 1.50
C LEU A 112 -0.10 -34.72 0.97
N PRO A 113 0.01 -35.87 1.64
CA PRO A 113 -0.55 -37.14 1.17
C PRO A 113 -2.08 -37.24 1.38
N PHE A 114 -2.83 -36.19 1.05
CA PHE A 114 -4.30 -36.21 1.10
C PHE A 114 -4.88 -37.00 -0.09
N ALA A 115 -5.93 -37.78 0.17
CA ALA A 115 -6.57 -38.61 -0.85
C ALA A 115 -7.71 -37.88 -1.57
N SER A 116 -8.48 -37.07 -0.84
CA SER A 116 -9.68 -36.41 -1.35
C SER A 116 -9.94 -35.08 -0.64
N ALA A 117 -10.90 -34.32 -1.18
CA ALA A 117 -11.37 -33.07 -0.58
C ALA A 117 -12.89 -32.96 -0.67
N PHE A 118 -13.52 -32.37 0.35
CA PHE A 118 -14.92 -31.96 0.36
C PHE A 118 -14.99 -30.43 0.35
N LEU A 119 -15.68 -29.87 -0.65
CA LEU A 119 -15.77 -28.42 -0.86
C LEU A 119 -17.04 -27.88 -0.19
N VAL A 120 -16.90 -26.79 0.58
CA VAL A 120 -17.96 -26.10 1.31
C VAL A 120 -17.85 -24.58 1.09
N ASN A 121 -18.61 -23.76 1.80
CA ASN A 121 -18.74 -22.32 1.50
C ASN A 121 -17.92 -21.43 2.43
N SER A 122 -17.69 -21.86 3.67
CA SER A 122 -16.98 -21.07 4.67
C SER A 122 -16.04 -21.91 5.53
N GLY A 123 -15.07 -21.26 6.18
CA GLY A 123 -14.17 -21.93 7.12
C GLY A 123 -14.90 -22.58 8.29
N ALA A 124 -15.98 -21.94 8.79
CA ALA A 124 -16.80 -22.51 9.85
C ALA A 124 -17.47 -23.82 9.39
N GLU A 125 -18.02 -23.87 8.17
CA GLU A 125 -18.57 -25.12 7.61
C GLU A 125 -17.50 -26.21 7.43
N ALA A 126 -16.28 -25.83 7.04
CA ALA A 126 -15.18 -26.79 6.91
C ALA A 126 -14.82 -27.40 8.27
N ASN A 127 -14.71 -26.56 9.31
CA ASN A 127 -14.42 -26.99 10.67
C ASN A 127 -15.56 -27.83 11.28
N GLU A 128 -16.82 -27.44 11.10
CA GLU A 128 -18.00 -28.22 11.48
C GLU A 128 -17.94 -29.65 10.93
N ASN A 129 -17.65 -29.78 9.62
CA ASN A 129 -17.60 -31.09 8.98
C ASN A 129 -16.37 -31.90 9.41
N ALA A 130 -15.24 -31.26 9.69
CA ALA A 130 -14.05 -31.95 10.21
C ALA A 130 -14.32 -32.56 11.60
N LEU A 131 -14.91 -31.77 12.50
CA LEU A 131 -15.29 -32.20 13.85
C LEU A 131 -16.32 -33.35 13.79
N LYS A 132 -17.36 -33.20 12.96
CA LYS A 132 -18.38 -34.24 12.76
C LYS A 132 -17.77 -35.56 12.24
N VAL A 133 -16.83 -35.50 11.30
CA VAL A 133 -16.14 -36.69 10.78
C VAL A 133 -15.35 -37.36 11.89
N ALA A 134 -14.60 -36.60 12.69
CA ALA A 134 -13.81 -37.17 13.78
C ALA A 134 -14.66 -37.84 14.87
N LEU A 135 -15.71 -37.18 15.33
CA LEU A 135 -16.65 -37.73 16.32
C LEU A 135 -17.30 -39.02 15.79
N ARG A 136 -17.71 -39.03 14.53
CA ARG A 136 -18.34 -40.20 13.91
C ARG A 136 -17.37 -41.37 13.71
N MET A 137 -16.14 -41.10 13.28
CA MET A 137 -15.13 -42.13 13.06
C MET A 137 -14.69 -42.80 14.37
N THR A 138 -14.55 -42.01 15.42
CA THR A 138 -14.03 -42.49 16.71
C THR A 138 -15.13 -42.98 17.66
N GLY A 139 -16.37 -42.51 17.49
CA GLY A 139 -17.48 -42.78 18.41
C GLY A 139 -17.33 -42.06 19.76
N ARG A 140 -16.42 -41.09 19.86
CA ARG A 140 -16.04 -40.39 21.09
C ARG A 140 -16.71 -39.02 21.18
N ALA A 141 -16.81 -38.46 22.39
CA ALA A 141 -17.55 -37.23 22.67
C ALA A 141 -16.68 -36.04 23.07
N HIS A 142 -15.36 -36.19 23.22
CA HIS A 142 -14.46 -35.12 23.65
C HIS A 142 -13.61 -34.57 22.49
N VAL A 143 -13.44 -33.26 22.41
CA VAL A 143 -12.54 -32.56 21.48
C VAL A 143 -11.62 -31.62 22.25
N ALA A 144 -10.32 -31.72 21.99
CA ALA A 144 -9.35 -30.76 22.51
C ALA A 144 -9.05 -29.66 21.48
N ALA A 145 -9.03 -28.40 21.92
CA ALA A 145 -8.65 -27.24 21.12
C ALA A 145 -7.47 -26.49 21.79
N ILE A 146 -6.89 -25.51 21.11
CA ILE A 146 -5.73 -24.76 21.65
C ILE A 146 -6.18 -23.37 22.12
N GLU A 147 -5.64 -22.92 23.26
CA GLU A 147 -5.91 -21.57 23.77
C GLU A 147 -5.61 -20.48 22.74
N GLY A 148 -6.54 -19.52 22.66
CA GLY A 148 -6.53 -18.40 21.71
C GLY A 148 -6.78 -18.75 20.25
N GLY A 149 -7.21 -19.97 19.94
CA GLY A 149 -7.68 -20.36 18.62
C GLY A 149 -9.08 -19.82 18.28
N PHE A 150 -9.35 -19.64 16.98
CA PHE A 150 -10.64 -19.23 16.44
C PHE A 150 -11.03 -20.05 15.21
N HIS A 151 -12.11 -20.82 15.33
CA HIS A 151 -12.51 -21.82 14.32
C HIS A 151 -13.85 -21.51 13.65
N GLY A 152 -14.53 -20.41 14.04
CA GLY A 152 -15.77 -19.96 13.41
C GLY A 152 -16.86 -19.65 14.44
N ARG A 153 -18.04 -19.28 13.95
CA ARG A 153 -19.17 -18.81 14.79
C ARG A 153 -20.39 -19.74 14.78
N THR A 154 -20.30 -20.91 14.16
CA THR A 154 -21.37 -21.93 14.17
C THR A 154 -21.32 -22.81 15.42
N ALA A 155 -22.25 -23.73 15.60
CA ALA A 155 -22.41 -24.49 16.86
C ALA A 155 -21.16 -25.29 17.27
N ALA A 156 -20.60 -26.16 16.41
CA ALA A 156 -19.40 -26.93 16.73
C ALA A 156 -18.14 -26.08 16.65
N ALA A 157 -18.00 -25.25 15.61
CA ALA A 157 -16.80 -24.43 15.42
C ALA A 157 -16.65 -23.36 16.51
N GLY A 158 -17.78 -22.81 16.98
CA GLY A 158 -17.82 -21.89 18.11
C GLY A 158 -17.52 -22.58 19.44
N ALA A 159 -17.93 -23.84 19.63
CA ALA A 159 -17.64 -24.60 20.85
C ALA A 159 -16.13 -24.79 21.08
N VAL A 160 -15.35 -24.95 20.00
CA VAL A 160 -13.88 -25.06 20.04
C VAL A 160 -13.15 -23.72 19.91
N THR A 161 -13.87 -22.60 19.80
CA THR A 161 -13.25 -21.26 19.73
C THR A 161 -12.99 -20.73 21.14
N TRP A 162 -11.74 -20.35 21.41
CA TRP A 162 -11.32 -19.93 22.75
C TRP A 162 -12.03 -18.64 23.21
N GLY A 163 -12.58 -18.68 24.41
CA GLY A 163 -13.33 -17.56 25.01
C GLY A 163 -14.68 -17.27 24.37
N ALA A 164 -15.20 -18.13 23.48
CA ALA A 164 -16.49 -17.93 22.83
C ALA A 164 -17.66 -18.07 23.81
N ARG A 165 -17.59 -19.03 24.74
CA ARG A 165 -18.63 -19.34 25.74
C ARG A 165 -18.99 -18.13 26.59
N GLU A 166 -17.99 -17.32 26.94
CA GLU A 166 -18.13 -16.15 27.80
C GLU A 166 -18.50 -14.88 27.02
N LYS A 167 -18.37 -14.89 25.68
CA LYS A 167 -18.48 -13.68 24.86
C LYS A 167 -19.71 -13.64 23.95
N TRP A 168 -19.95 -14.70 23.18
CA TRP A 168 -20.98 -14.65 22.11
C TRP A 168 -21.60 -15.99 21.75
N TYR A 169 -21.14 -17.12 22.32
CA TYR A 169 -21.70 -18.43 22.02
C TYR A 169 -23.08 -18.61 22.68
N GLY A 170 -24.14 -18.63 21.87
CA GLY A 170 -25.52 -18.55 22.35
C GLY A 170 -26.26 -19.88 22.55
N PHE A 171 -25.66 -21.04 22.24
CA PHE A 171 -26.33 -22.33 22.42
C PHE A 171 -26.29 -22.78 23.89
N PRO A 172 -27.38 -23.34 24.44
CA PRO A 172 -27.43 -23.76 25.85
C PRO A 172 -26.39 -24.81 26.24
N ARG A 173 -25.96 -25.63 25.29
CA ARG A 173 -24.90 -26.64 25.44
C ARG A 173 -24.07 -26.71 24.17
N THR A 174 -22.80 -27.08 24.31
CA THR A 174 -21.94 -27.41 23.17
C THR A 174 -22.35 -28.77 22.59
N PRO A 175 -22.08 -29.04 21.30
CA PRO A 175 -22.43 -30.32 20.67
C PRO A 175 -21.62 -31.53 21.20
N PHE A 176 -20.54 -31.27 21.94
CA PHE A 176 -19.60 -32.24 22.49
C PHE A 176 -18.82 -31.59 23.66
N ASP A 177 -18.07 -32.40 24.41
CA ASP A 177 -17.20 -31.94 25.48
C ASP A 177 -15.92 -31.30 24.91
N VAL A 178 -15.49 -30.18 25.49
CA VAL A 178 -14.35 -29.39 24.99
C VAL A 178 -13.36 -29.08 26.09
N SER A 179 -12.08 -29.30 25.82
CA SER A 179 -10.96 -28.79 26.61
C SER A 179 -10.08 -27.85 25.78
N PHE A 180 -9.35 -26.96 26.47
CA PHE A 180 -8.39 -26.05 25.84
C PHE A 180 -6.99 -26.30 26.41
N ILE A 181 -6.07 -26.69 25.53
CA ILE A 181 -4.67 -26.93 25.84
C ILE A 181 -3.92 -25.58 25.80
N PRO A 182 -3.20 -25.21 26.87
CA PRO A 182 -2.35 -24.01 26.87
C PRO A 182 -1.26 -24.07 25.79
N ARG A 183 -0.96 -22.93 25.18
CA ARG A 183 0.06 -22.86 24.12
C ARG A 183 1.43 -23.30 24.63
N GLY A 184 2.07 -24.21 23.92
CA GLY A 184 3.43 -24.66 24.25
C GLY A 184 3.50 -25.66 25.42
N ASP A 185 2.40 -25.90 26.14
CA ASP A 185 2.36 -26.84 27.26
C ASP A 185 2.16 -28.27 26.76
N ARG A 186 3.25 -29.04 26.73
CA ARG A 186 3.21 -30.44 26.30
C ARG A 186 2.67 -31.38 27.37
N ALA A 187 2.81 -31.05 28.65
CA ALA A 187 2.27 -31.88 29.73
C ALA A 187 0.74 -31.84 29.70
N ALA A 188 0.16 -30.67 29.39
CA ALA A 188 -1.28 -30.53 29.18
C ALA A 188 -1.79 -31.36 27.98
N ILE A 189 -0.98 -31.59 26.94
CA ILE A 189 -1.34 -32.48 25.82
C ILE A 189 -1.60 -33.89 26.35
N ASP A 190 -0.69 -34.45 27.14
CA ASP A 190 -0.82 -35.82 27.65
C ASP A 190 -2.02 -35.99 28.59
N ALA A 191 -2.28 -34.98 29.42
CA ALA A 191 -3.37 -34.97 30.38
C ALA A 191 -4.75 -34.81 29.72
N GLN A 192 -4.87 -33.99 28.67
CA GLN A 192 -6.17 -33.63 28.07
C GLN A 192 -6.49 -34.45 26.80
N VAL A 193 -5.49 -34.95 26.07
CA VAL A 193 -5.71 -35.78 24.89
C VAL A 193 -5.62 -37.25 25.31
N THR A 194 -6.78 -37.83 25.65
CA THR A 194 -6.88 -39.20 26.18
C THR A 194 -7.53 -40.14 25.15
N ARG A 195 -7.75 -41.40 25.54
CA ARG A 195 -8.51 -42.37 24.72
C ARG A 195 -9.98 -42.01 24.54
N ASP A 196 -10.50 -41.03 25.28
CA ASP A 196 -11.86 -40.50 25.11
C ASP A 196 -11.89 -39.32 24.12
N THR A 197 -10.74 -38.83 23.66
CA THR A 197 -10.64 -37.71 22.72
C THR A 197 -10.89 -38.18 21.28
N ALA A 198 -11.87 -37.57 20.62
CA ALA A 198 -12.17 -37.79 19.20
C ALA A 198 -11.18 -37.06 18.29
N ALA A 199 -10.87 -35.80 18.62
CA ALA A 199 -9.97 -34.98 17.83
C ALA A 199 -9.25 -33.92 18.64
N VAL A 200 -8.11 -33.49 18.09
CA VAL A 200 -7.47 -32.23 18.43
C VAL A 200 -7.60 -31.29 17.24
N ILE A 201 -8.11 -30.07 17.44
CA ILE A 201 -8.15 -29.02 16.42
C ILE A 201 -7.20 -27.88 16.78
N VAL A 202 -6.40 -27.45 15.80
CA VAL A 202 -5.36 -26.43 16.01
C VAL A 202 -5.11 -25.58 14.77
N GLU A 203 -4.93 -24.27 14.95
CA GLU A 203 -4.32 -23.40 13.93
C GLU A 203 -2.79 -23.46 14.08
N PRO A 204 -2.00 -23.90 13.07
CA PRO A 204 -0.53 -23.93 13.17
C PRO A 204 0.09 -22.54 13.41
N VAL A 205 -0.53 -21.51 12.81
CA VAL A 205 -0.25 -20.09 13.07
C VAL A 205 -1.58 -19.42 13.40
N GLN A 206 -1.78 -19.06 14.66
CA GLN A 206 -3.03 -18.50 15.16
C GLN A 206 -3.22 -17.06 14.70
N GLY A 207 -4.25 -16.82 13.90
CA GLY A 207 -4.47 -15.55 13.24
C GLY A 207 -4.94 -14.44 14.17
N LEU A 208 -6.10 -14.62 14.81
CA LEU A 208 -6.71 -13.64 15.70
C LEU A 208 -5.96 -13.45 17.03
N ALA A 209 -5.14 -14.43 17.41
CA ALA A 209 -4.18 -14.30 18.52
C ALA A 209 -3.06 -13.28 18.25
N GLY A 210 -2.95 -12.76 17.03
CA GLY A 210 -1.90 -11.82 16.64
C GLY A 210 -0.80 -12.45 15.78
N ALA A 211 -1.11 -13.47 14.98
CA ALA A 211 -0.13 -14.24 14.20
C ALA A 211 0.88 -15.00 15.08
N VAL A 212 0.37 -15.75 16.07
CA VAL A 212 1.21 -16.57 16.97
C VAL A 212 1.55 -17.89 16.31
N GLU A 213 2.85 -18.18 16.16
CA GLU A 213 3.36 -19.45 15.67
C GLU A 213 3.43 -20.48 16.81
N LEU A 214 2.78 -21.63 16.66
CA LEU A 214 2.86 -22.69 17.69
C LEU A 214 4.16 -23.50 17.61
N GLY A 215 4.80 -23.50 16.43
CA GLY A 215 6.10 -24.13 16.20
C GLY A 215 6.03 -25.64 16.00
N ALA A 216 7.00 -26.17 15.25
CA ALA A 216 7.08 -27.59 14.93
C ALA A 216 7.12 -28.51 16.17
N PRO A 217 7.84 -28.19 17.27
CA PRO A 217 7.92 -29.12 18.40
C PRO A 217 6.60 -29.33 19.14
N PHE A 218 5.77 -28.29 19.28
CA PHE A 218 4.44 -28.41 19.91
C PHE A 218 3.48 -29.16 18.99
N LEU A 219 3.42 -28.80 17.70
CA LEU A 219 2.57 -29.47 16.71
C LEU A 219 2.91 -30.96 16.54
N ALA A 220 4.21 -31.31 16.57
CA ALA A 220 4.66 -32.70 16.52
C ALA A 220 4.23 -33.49 17.76
N SER A 221 4.20 -32.85 18.93
CA SER A 221 3.72 -33.48 20.18
C SER A 221 2.23 -33.78 20.11
N LEU A 222 1.42 -32.86 19.55
CA LEU A 222 -0.01 -33.11 19.29
C LEU A 222 -0.20 -34.29 18.33
N ARG A 223 0.58 -34.36 17.24
CA ARG A 223 0.53 -35.47 16.28
C ARG A 223 0.84 -36.81 16.95
N ALA A 224 1.97 -36.88 17.66
CA ALA A 224 2.40 -38.11 18.34
C ALA A 224 1.33 -38.58 19.34
N ARG A 225 0.75 -37.65 20.11
CA ARG A 225 -0.29 -37.99 21.08
C ARG A 225 -1.58 -38.47 20.40
N CYS A 226 -2.02 -37.81 19.33
CA CYS A 226 -3.16 -38.25 18.54
C CYS A 226 -2.96 -39.67 18.01
N ASP A 227 -1.76 -40.00 17.51
CA ASP A 227 -1.42 -41.34 17.03
C ASP A 227 -1.48 -42.39 18.14
N GLU A 228 -0.98 -42.06 19.34
CA GLU A 228 -0.95 -42.96 20.49
C GLU A 228 -2.35 -43.34 20.99
N VAL A 229 -3.27 -42.36 21.09
CA VAL A 229 -4.61 -42.57 21.67
C VAL A 229 -5.70 -42.81 20.63
N GLY A 230 -5.36 -42.74 19.34
CA GLY A 230 -6.28 -42.88 18.22
C GLY A 230 -7.24 -41.70 18.04
N ALA A 231 -6.85 -40.50 18.48
CA ALA A 231 -7.57 -39.27 18.17
C ALA A 231 -7.14 -38.74 16.79
N LEU A 232 -8.00 -37.97 16.12
CA LEU A 232 -7.65 -37.35 14.84
C LEU A 232 -7.08 -35.95 15.03
N LEU A 233 -5.99 -35.62 14.33
CA LEU A 233 -5.44 -34.27 14.30
C LEU A 233 -6.05 -33.47 13.15
N ILE A 234 -6.64 -32.32 13.47
CA ILE A 234 -7.24 -31.39 12.51
C ILE A 234 -6.42 -30.10 12.51
N PHE A 235 -5.85 -29.73 11.37
CA PHE A 235 -5.28 -28.40 11.20
C PHE A 235 -6.30 -27.45 10.59
N ASP A 236 -6.62 -26.39 11.33
CA ASP A 236 -7.32 -25.24 10.81
C ASP A 236 -6.33 -24.30 10.12
N GLU A 237 -6.33 -24.36 8.80
CA GLU A 237 -5.53 -23.50 7.94
C GLU A 237 -6.38 -22.51 7.14
N VAL A 238 -7.58 -22.17 7.65
CA VAL A 238 -8.47 -21.19 7.03
C VAL A 238 -7.78 -19.84 6.82
N GLN A 239 -6.94 -19.39 7.77
CA GLN A 239 -6.22 -18.11 7.64
C GLN A 239 -4.75 -18.26 7.24
N CYS A 240 -4.04 -19.27 7.74
CA CYS A 240 -2.60 -19.44 7.51
C CYS A 240 -2.27 -20.29 6.27
N GLY A 241 -3.26 -20.94 5.65
CA GLY A 241 -3.09 -21.75 4.46
C GLY A 241 -3.06 -20.96 3.15
N VAL A 242 -3.07 -21.70 2.04
CA VAL A 242 -3.14 -21.19 0.66
C VAL A 242 -2.05 -20.16 0.36
N GLY A 243 -0.81 -20.46 0.73
CA GLY A 243 0.34 -19.61 0.42
C GLY A 243 0.63 -18.49 1.41
N ARG A 244 -0.26 -18.21 2.37
CA ARG A 244 -0.14 -17.08 3.31
C ARG A 244 1.17 -17.08 4.10
N THR A 245 1.65 -18.24 4.51
CA THR A 245 2.90 -18.42 5.27
C THR A 245 4.15 -18.54 4.39
N GLY A 246 3.99 -18.52 3.07
CA GLY A 246 5.08 -18.73 2.11
C GLY A 246 5.21 -20.20 1.65
N GLU A 247 4.38 -21.08 2.19
CA GLU A 247 4.19 -22.47 1.78
C GLU A 247 2.73 -22.71 1.38
N PRO A 248 2.40 -23.78 0.63
CA PRO A 248 1.01 -24.10 0.31
C PRO A 248 0.11 -24.12 1.54
N PHE A 249 0.60 -24.74 2.62
CA PHE A 249 0.01 -24.80 3.95
C PHE A 249 1.11 -24.74 5.03
N ALA A 250 0.81 -24.21 6.20
CA ALA A 250 1.68 -24.18 7.38
C ALA A 250 2.06 -25.59 7.86
N ALA A 251 1.25 -26.62 7.58
CA ALA A 251 1.62 -28.02 7.70
C ALA A 251 2.92 -28.35 6.95
N ASN A 252 3.14 -27.78 5.76
CA ASN A 252 4.39 -27.93 5.02
C ASN A 252 5.54 -27.19 5.72
N LEU A 253 5.27 -25.98 6.25
CA LEU A 253 6.26 -25.16 6.95
C LEU A 253 6.83 -25.90 8.18
N TYR A 254 5.97 -26.56 8.96
CA TYR A 254 6.38 -27.24 10.19
C TYR A 254 6.65 -28.74 10.02
N GLY A 255 6.38 -29.31 8.84
CA GLY A 255 6.60 -30.73 8.56
C GLY A 255 5.67 -31.69 9.31
N VAL A 256 4.55 -31.21 9.87
CA VAL A 256 3.58 -32.01 10.64
C VAL A 256 2.34 -32.26 9.80
N ARG A 257 1.91 -33.52 9.72
CA ARG A 257 0.78 -33.94 8.87
C ARG A 257 -0.47 -34.17 9.71
N PRO A 258 -1.56 -33.42 9.46
CA PRO A 258 -2.83 -33.69 10.12
C PRO A 258 -3.60 -34.81 9.39
N ASP A 259 -4.59 -35.41 10.07
CA ASP A 259 -5.54 -36.34 9.47
C ASP A 259 -6.54 -35.61 8.56
N MET A 260 -6.86 -34.37 8.93
CA MET A 260 -7.74 -33.48 8.20
C MET A 260 -7.18 -32.06 8.18
N LEU A 261 -7.36 -31.35 7.07
CA LEU A 261 -6.99 -29.93 6.95
C LEU A 261 -8.17 -29.12 6.43
N THR A 262 -8.53 -28.05 7.12
CA THR A 262 -9.56 -27.11 6.67
C THR A 262 -8.93 -25.84 6.10
N THR A 263 -9.54 -25.28 5.06
CA THR A 263 -9.01 -24.09 4.37
C THR A 263 -10.14 -23.27 3.75
N ALA A 264 -9.99 -21.94 3.68
CA ALA A 264 -10.95 -21.01 3.06
C ALA A 264 -10.26 -19.69 2.66
N LYS A 265 -10.94 -18.54 2.79
CA LYS A 265 -10.38 -17.18 2.63
C LYS A 265 -9.62 -16.99 1.32
N ALA A 266 -8.29 -16.98 1.37
CA ALA A 266 -7.43 -16.80 0.21
C ALA A 266 -7.67 -17.85 -0.87
N LEU A 267 -8.21 -19.02 -0.51
CA LEU A 267 -8.65 -20.08 -1.43
C LEU A 267 -9.55 -19.56 -2.56
N GLY A 268 -10.47 -18.64 -2.25
CA GLY A 268 -11.41 -18.07 -3.21
C GLY A 268 -11.07 -16.67 -3.69
N ASN A 269 -10.05 -16.02 -3.11
CA ASN A 269 -9.72 -14.61 -3.33
C ASN A 269 -10.95 -13.68 -3.31
N GLY A 270 -11.82 -13.83 -2.31
CA GLY A 270 -13.06 -13.05 -2.17
C GLY A 270 -14.34 -13.77 -2.60
N PHE A 271 -14.26 -14.84 -3.40
CA PHE A 271 -15.43 -15.70 -3.63
C PHE A 271 -15.67 -16.63 -2.43
N PRO A 272 -16.90 -16.74 -1.90
CA PRO A 272 -17.19 -17.64 -0.77
C PRO A 272 -16.93 -19.11 -1.14
N CYS A 273 -15.85 -19.68 -0.62
CA CYS A 273 -15.56 -21.10 -0.71
C CYS A 273 -14.59 -21.54 0.39
N ALA A 274 -14.64 -22.84 0.69
CA ALA A 274 -13.79 -23.51 1.64
C ALA A 274 -13.64 -24.99 1.26
N ALA A 275 -12.71 -25.68 1.90
CA ALA A 275 -12.49 -27.10 1.70
C ALA A 275 -12.01 -27.77 2.98
N LEU A 276 -12.35 -29.06 3.06
CA LEU A 276 -11.81 -30.01 4.03
C LEU A 276 -11.08 -31.10 3.24
N LEU A 277 -9.77 -31.25 3.47
CA LEU A 277 -8.93 -32.28 2.86
C LEU A 277 -8.79 -33.46 3.82
N PHE A 278 -8.81 -34.68 3.27
CA PHE A 278 -8.81 -35.91 4.05
C PHE A 278 -7.57 -36.76 3.79
N SER A 279 -6.94 -37.26 4.85
CA SER A 279 -5.95 -38.32 4.74
C SER A 279 -6.58 -39.59 4.12
N PRO A 280 -5.77 -40.55 3.62
CA PRO A 280 -6.31 -41.79 3.06
C PRO A 280 -7.16 -42.57 4.06
N LEU A 281 -6.76 -42.59 5.34
CA LEU A 281 -7.50 -43.22 6.43
C LEU A 281 -8.90 -42.61 6.59
N VAL A 282 -8.97 -41.27 6.67
CA VAL A 282 -10.25 -40.58 6.85
C VAL A 282 -11.11 -40.73 5.60
N ALA A 283 -10.53 -40.56 4.41
CA ALA A 283 -11.25 -40.69 3.15
C ALA A 283 -11.90 -42.08 2.97
N ALA A 284 -11.21 -43.15 3.37
CA ALA A 284 -11.72 -44.52 3.29
C ALA A 284 -12.93 -44.78 4.22
N SER A 285 -13.10 -43.96 5.26
CA SER A 285 -14.22 -44.09 6.20
C SER A 285 -15.52 -43.41 5.73
N LEU A 286 -15.43 -42.53 4.72
CA LEU A 286 -16.56 -41.74 4.27
C LEU A 286 -17.54 -42.59 3.45
N LYS A 287 -18.83 -42.46 3.74
CA LYS A 287 -19.94 -43.09 2.98
C LYS A 287 -20.85 -41.99 2.40
N PRO A 288 -21.66 -42.30 1.37
CA PRO A 288 -22.74 -41.41 0.95
C PRO A 288 -23.56 -40.91 2.14
N GLU A 289 -24.07 -39.68 2.05
CA GLU A 289 -24.88 -38.99 3.10
C GLU A 289 -24.15 -38.56 4.38
N PHE A 290 -22.87 -38.93 4.60
CA PHE A 290 -22.13 -38.48 5.78
C PHE A 290 -21.91 -36.96 5.79
N LEU A 291 -21.68 -36.40 4.61
CA LEU A 291 -21.42 -34.99 4.35
C LEU A 291 -22.37 -34.51 3.26
N GLY A 292 -22.80 -33.26 3.35
CA GLY A 292 -23.75 -32.67 2.42
C GLY A 292 -23.66 -31.15 2.41
N THR A 293 -23.91 -30.55 1.25
CA THR A 293 -23.95 -29.12 1.03
C THR A 293 -24.60 -28.83 -0.32
N THR A 294 -25.44 -27.78 -0.37
CA THR A 294 -26.09 -27.34 -1.60
C THR A 294 -25.11 -26.61 -2.50
N PHE A 295 -24.44 -25.58 -1.97
CA PHE A 295 -23.58 -24.67 -2.74
C PHE A 295 -22.10 -25.08 -2.74
N GLY A 296 -21.67 -25.88 -1.76
CA GLY A 296 -20.28 -26.32 -1.67
C GLY A 296 -19.87 -27.13 -2.89
N GLY A 297 -18.76 -26.74 -3.51
CA GLY A 297 -18.32 -27.32 -4.78
C GLY A 297 -19.13 -26.87 -6.00
N GLY A 298 -19.86 -25.75 -5.90
CA GLY A 298 -20.47 -25.07 -7.04
C GLY A 298 -19.42 -24.66 -8.09
N PRO A 299 -19.80 -24.59 -9.37
CA PRO A 299 -18.85 -24.40 -10.47
C PRO A 299 -18.09 -23.06 -10.39
N LEU A 300 -18.74 -21.97 -9.98
CA LEU A 300 -18.09 -20.66 -9.78
C LEU A 300 -16.99 -20.71 -8.69
N ALA A 301 -17.30 -21.31 -7.53
CA ALA A 301 -16.33 -21.53 -6.47
C ALA A 301 -15.15 -22.41 -6.96
N CYS A 302 -15.45 -23.45 -7.74
CA CYS A 302 -14.42 -24.32 -8.31
C CYS A 302 -13.51 -23.59 -9.31
N ALA A 303 -14.07 -22.70 -10.14
CA ALA A 303 -13.30 -21.84 -11.03
C ALA A 303 -12.41 -20.86 -10.25
N ALA A 304 -12.93 -20.24 -9.19
CA ALA A 304 -12.17 -19.36 -8.31
C ALA A 304 -10.97 -20.09 -7.67
N ILE A 305 -11.21 -21.27 -7.07
CA ILE A 305 -10.17 -22.13 -6.48
C ILE A 305 -9.09 -22.48 -7.51
N ALA A 306 -9.53 -22.93 -8.69
CA ALA A 306 -8.63 -23.36 -9.74
C ALA A 306 -7.77 -22.20 -10.28
N ALA A 307 -8.32 -20.98 -10.32
CA ALA A 307 -7.63 -19.76 -10.74
C ALA A 307 -6.62 -19.28 -9.69
N VAL A 308 -6.99 -19.28 -8.41
CA VAL A 308 -6.07 -18.93 -7.30
C VAL A 308 -4.84 -19.85 -7.29
N ILE A 309 -5.06 -21.16 -7.33
CA ILE A 309 -3.96 -22.13 -7.33
C ILE A 309 -3.08 -21.97 -8.57
N ALA A 310 -3.67 -21.62 -9.72
CA ALA A 310 -2.91 -21.35 -10.93
C ALA A 310 -2.04 -20.11 -10.76
N ALA A 311 -2.61 -18.98 -10.36
CA ALA A 311 -1.90 -17.70 -10.16
C ALA A 311 -0.72 -17.86 -9.18
N ILE A 312 -0.95 -18.50 -8.02
CA ILE A 312 0.11 -18.76 -7.03
C ILE A 312 1.31 -19.49 -7.66
N LYS A 313 1.05 -20.45 -8.55
CA LYS A 313 2.11 -21.23 -9.23
C LYS A 313 2.77 -20.44 -10.35
N THR A 314 1.98 -19.85 -11.26
CA THR A 314 2.50 -19.20 -12.46
C THR A 314 3.27 -17.93 -12.14
N GLU A 315 2.85 -17.19 -11.12
CA GLU A 315 3.48 -15.93 -10.71
C GLU A 315 4.48 -16.11 -9.56
N ARG A 316 4.76 -17.36 -9.17
CA ARG A 316 5.72 -17.72 -8.11
C ARG A 316 5.44 -16.98 -6.78
N LEU A 317 4.17 -16.83 -6.43
CA LEU A 317 3.76 -15.97 -5.31
C LEU A 317 4.27 -16.46 -3.95
N LEU A 318 4.49 -17.76 -3.76
CA LEU A 318 5.07 -18.29 -2.52
C LEU A 318 6.47 -17.73 -2.23
N GLU A 319 7.29 -17.55 -3.26
CA GLU A 319 8.63 -16.96 -3.13
C GLU A 319 8.53 -15.47 -2.76
N ARG A 320 7.58 -14.75 -3.39
CA ARG A 320 7.30 -13.36 -3.08
C ARG A 320 6.82 -13.19 -1.64
N VAL A 321 5.90 -14.03 -1.16
CA VAL A 321 5.44 -14.03 0.23
C VAL A 321 6.61 -14.19 1.21
N ARG A 322 7.53 -15.14 0.95
CA ARG A 322 8.72 -15.32 1.82
C ARG A 322 9.63 -14.10 1.81
N ARG A 323 9.93 -13.55 0.62
CA ARG A 323 10.78 -12.36 0.47
C ARG A 323 10.19 -11.13 1.15
N ILE A 324 8.95 -10.78 0.85
CA ILE A 324 8.31 -9.58 1.39
C ILE A 324 8.03 -9.74 2.89
N GLY A 325 7.65 -10.93 3.35
CA GLY A 325 7.53 -11.21 4.78
C GLY A 325 8.85 -11.00 5.53
N ALA A 326 9.98 -11.42 4.95
CA ALA A 326 11.30 -11.15 5.52
C ALA A 326 11.64 -9.65 5.51
N TYR A 327 11.32 -8.96 4.42
CA TYR A 327 11.51 -7.52 4.30
C TYR A 327 10.76 -6.75 5.40
N ILE A 328 9.45 -6.99 5.55
CA ILE A 328 8.62 -6.36 6.59
C ILE A 328 9.21 -6.63 7.98
N ARG A 329 9.60 -7.87 8.28
CA ARG A 329 10.21 -8.21 9.58
C ARG A 329 11.49 -7.42 9.85
N GLN A 330 12.31 -7.17 8.83
CA GLN A 330 13.56 -6.43 8.95
C GLN A 330 13.35 -4.92 9.04
N THR A 331 12.40 -4.36 8.29
CA THR A 331 12.27 -2.90 8.11
C THR A 331 11.17 -2.26 8.94
N CYS A 332 10.17 -3.01 9.38
CA CYS A 332 9.02 -2.47 10.12
C CYS A 332 9.20 -2.52 11.65
N ILE A 333 10.43 -2.65 12.15
CA ILE A 333 10.77 -2.36 13.56
C ILE A 333 11.12 -0.88 13.65
N ALA A 334 10.09 -0.04 13.57
CA ALA A 334 10.23 1.41 13.53
C ALA A 334 9.10 2.10 14.31
N GLY A 335 9.38 3.29 14.83
CA GLY A 335 8.40 4.07 15.60
C GLY A 335 7.89 3.27 16.81
N PRO A 336 6.57 3.08 16.97
CA PRO A 336 6.01 2.34 18.11
C PRO A 336 6.18 0.82 18.01
N VAL A 337 6.70 0.27 16.91
CA VAL A 337 6.87 -1.18 16.73
C VAL A 337 8.21 -1.66 17.30
N VAL A 338 8.16 -2.63 18.22
CA VAL A 338 9.35 -3.14 18.95
C VAL A 338 9.70 -4.59 18.63
N ALA A 339 8.77 -5.37 18.11
CA ALA A 339 9.01 -6.76 17.72
C ALA A 339 8.01 -7.21 16.65
N HIS A 340 8.26 -8.39 16.08
CA HIS A 340 7.38 -9.03 15.11
C HIS A 340 7.14 -10.50 15.46
N GLN A 341 6.04 -11.07 14.96
CA GLN A 341 5.74 -12.50 15.03
C GLN A 341 4.93 -12.95 13.81
N GLY A 342 4.88 -14.25 13.55
CA GLY A 342 4.12 -14.82 12.45
C GLY A 342 4.97 -15.17 11.23
N ALA A 343 4.37 -15.96 10.33
CA ALA A 343 5.03 -16.52 9.17
C ALA A 343 4.52 -15.91 7.84
N GLY A 344 5.41 -15.78 6.86
CA GLY A 344 5.09 -15.22 5.54
C GLY A 344 4.48 -13.82 5.63
N LEU A 345 3.29 -13.65 5.05
CA LEU A 345 2.47 -12.43 5.08
C LEU A 345 1.26 -12.55 6.02
N LEU A 346 1.37 -13.39 7.05
CA LEU A 346 0.54 -13.34 8.26
C LEU A 346 1.43 -12.79 9.38
N VAL A 347 1.44 -11.46 9.52
CA VAL A 347 2.41 -10.76 10.37
C VAL A 347 1.69 -10.07 11.53
N GLY A 348 2.20 -10.25 12.74
CA GLY A 348 1.89 -9.45 13.92
C GLY A 348 3.07 -8.54 14.26
N LEU A 349 2.81 -7.26 14.46
CA LEU A 349 3.77 -6.26 14.91
C LEU A 349 3.44 -5.88 16.34
N ARG A 350 4.38 -6.10 17.26
CA ARG A 350 4.23 -5.73 18.67
C ARG A 350 4.53 -4.26 18.85
N THR A 351 3.60 -3.56 19.51
CA THR A 351 3.64 -2.11 19.65
C THR A 351 3.76 -1.66 21.10
N THR A 352 4.48 -0.56 21.35
CA THR A 352 4.65 0.04 22.68
C THR A 352 3.37 0.61 23.27
N ARG A 353 2.41 0.94 22.40
CA ARG A 353 1.09 1.46 22.75
C ARG A 353 -0.02 0.65 22.05
N PRO A 354 -1.30 0.83 22.42
CA PRO A 354 -2.39 0.06 21.84
C PRO A 354 -2.40 0.11 20.31
N ALA A 355 -2.47 -1.07 19.68
CA ALA A 355 -2.43 -1.22 18.23
C ALA A 355 -3.58 -0.51 17.52
N ARG A 356 -4.72 -0.31 18.20
CA ARG A 356 -5.87 0.43 17.66
C ARG A 356 -5.57 1.91 17.41
N GLU A 357 -4.75 2.54 18.25
CA GLU A 357 -4.33 3.93 18.04
C GLU A 357 -3.46 4.05 16.79
N ILE A 358 -2.47 3.15 16.66
CA ILE A 358 -1.57 3.10 15.51
C ILE A 358 -2.34 2.76 14.24
N GLN A 359 -3.31 1.85 14.31
CA GLN A 359 -4.19 1.54 13.19
C GLN A 359 -4.97 2.78 12.71
N ALA A 360 -5.50 3.58 13.63
CA ALA A 360 -6.23 4.80 13.30
C ALA A 360 -5.32 5.82 12.60
N GLU A 361 -4.11 6.04 13.13
CA GLU A 361 -3.11 6.93 12.52
C GLU A 361 -2.65 6.44 11.14
N LEU A 362 -2.47 5.13 10.97
CA LEU A 362 -2.16 4.55 9.66
C LEU A 362 -3.30 4.76 8.67
N LEU A 363 -4.55 4.68 9.14
CA LEU A 363 -5.72 4.91 8.31
C LEU A 363 -5.80 6.36 7.83
N GLU A 364 -5.49 7.33 8.70
CA GLU A 364 -5.34 8.75 8.34
C GLU A 364 -4.24 8.97 7.29
N CYS A 365 -3.22 8.09 7.28
CA CYS A 365 -2.18 8.04 6.27
C CYS A 365 -2.56 7.21 5.02
N CYS A 366 -3.84 6.85 4.86
CA CYS A 366 -4.35 6.00 3.78
C CYS A 366 -3.69 4.60 3.76
N ILE A 367 -3.46 3.99 4.91
CA ILE A 367 -2.96 2.62 5.05
C ILE A 367 -3.92 1.82 5.94
N LEU A 368 -4.60 0.84 5.35
CA LEU A 368 -5.52 -0.04 6.08
C LEU A 368 -4.77 -1.26 6.65
N THR A 369 -4.91 -1.48 7.95
CA THR A 369 -4.30 -2.60 8.68
C THR A 369 -5.33 -3.27 9.60
N GLY A 370 -5.00 -4.42 10.19
CA GLY A 370 -5.86 -5.12 11.15
C GLY A 370 -5.36 -5.04 12.59
N THR A 371 -6.22 -5.44 13.53
CA THR A 371 -5.89 -5.64 14.95
C THR A 371 -6.06 -7.10 15.37
N ALA A 372 -5.52 -7.45 16.54
CA ALA A 372 -5.62 -8.78 17.14
C ALA A 372 -6.40 -8.74 18.48
N ASN A 373 -6.59 -9.92 19.08
CA ASN A 373 -7.12 -10.03 20.45
C ASN A 373 -6.13 -9.46 21.49
N ASP A 374 -4.82 -9.56 21.24
CA ASP A 374 -3.81 -8.82 22.00
C ASP A 374 -3.86 -7.34 21.57
N LEU A 375 -4.14 -6.46 22.53
CA LEU A 375 -4.30 -5.03 22.30
C LEU A 375 -3.03 -4.34 21.81
N HIS A 376 -1.86 -4.97 21.96
CA HIS A 376 -0.56 -4.45 21.54
C HIS A 376 -0.02 -5.13 20.28
N ILE A 377 -0.86 -5.84 19.52
CA ILE A 377 -0.47 -6.44 18.24
C ILE A 377 -1.26 -5.81 17.09
N LEU A 378 -0.55 -5.07 16.24
CA LEU A 378 -1.04 -4.66 14.92
C LEU A 378 -0.82 -5.78 13.92
N ARG A 379 -1.76 -6.02 13.00
CA ARG A 379 -1.67 -7.11 12.03
C ARG A 379 -1.56 -6.61 10.61
N LEU A 380 -0.59 -7.18 9.89
CA LEU A 380 -0.46 -7.04 8.44
C LEU A 380 -0.78 -8.38 7.77
N LEU A 381 -1.73 -8.33 6.85
CA LEU A 381 -2.29 -9.44 6.08
C LEU A 381 -2.39 -9.10 4.57
N PRO A 382 -1.36 -8.46 3.97
CA PRO A 382 -1.47 -7.89 2.62
C PRO A 382 -1.67 -8.95 1.54
N ALA A 383 -2.05 -8.55 0.33
CA ALA A 383 -2.04 -9.46 -0.81
C ALA A 383 -0.62 -10.01 -1.09
N PHE A 384 -0.55 -11.20 -1.66
CA PHE A 384 0.71 -11.88 -2.05
C PHE A 384 1.49 -11.09 -3.11
N ILE A 385 0.78 -10.25 -3.87
CA ILE A 385 1.35 -9.37 -4.89
C ILE A 385 1.97 -8.08 -4.31
N LEU A 386 1.96 -7.88 -2.98
CA LEU A 386 2.67 -6.77 -2.34
C LEU A 386 4.16 -6.76 -2.74
N GLU A 387 4.77 -5.58 -2.77
CA GLU A 387 6.13 -5.36 -3.24
C GLU A 387 6.86 -4.45 -2.25
N GLU A 388 8.20 -4.55 -2.20
CA GLU A 388 9.04 -3.72 -1.32
C GLU A 388 8.80 -2.21 -1.53
N GLN A 389 8.48 -1.83 -2.77
CA GLN A 389 8.20 -0.46 -3.14
C GLN A 389 6.88 0.09 -2.58
N HIS A 390 5.90 -0.79 -2.30
CA HIS A 390 4.71 -0.43 -1.55
C HIS A 390 5.04 -0.14 -0.08
N VAL A 391 6.26 -0.47 0.36
CA VAL A 391 6.75 -0.31 1.72
C VAL A 391 7.79 0.83 1.83
N SER A 392 8.66 1.10 0.83
CA SER A 392 9.67 2.17 0.97
C SER A 392 10.45 2.57 -0.31
N LEU A 393 9.92 3.47 -1.15
CA LEU A 393 10.61 4.00 -2.34
C LEU A 393 12.00 4.63 -2.03
N LEU A 394 12.15 5.35 -0.92
CA LEU A 394 13.44 5.98 -0.54
C LEU A 394 14.50 4.97 -0.08
N GLU A 395 14.09 3.87 0.55
CA GLU A 395 15.03 2.81 0.93
C GLU A 395 15.52 2.04 -0.31
N LEU A 396 14.64 1.85 -1.30
CA LEU A 396 15.03 1.32 -2.61
C LEU A 396 16.11 2.21 -3.25
N ALA A 397 15.97 3.54 -3.15
CA ALA A 397 16.99 4.47 -3.66
C ALA A 397 18.35 4.28 -2.95
N ARG A 398 18.38 4.18 -1.61
CA ARG A 398 19.62 3.91 -0.85
C ARG A 398 20.23 2.55 -1.22
N ARG A 399 19.39 1.53 -1.41
CA ARG A 399 19.84 0.19 -1.78
C ARG A 399 20.45 0.18 -3.18
N LEU A 400 19.79 0.78 -4.17
CA LEU A 400 20.29 0.86 -5.55
C LEU A 400 21.54 1.74 -5.68
N GLU A 401 21.71 2.73 -4.79
CA GLU A 401 22.94 3.50 -4.68
C GLU A 401 24.12 2.63 -4.19
N LYS A 402 23.90 1.81 -3.16
CA LYS A 402 24.93 0.95 -2.56
C LYS A 402 25.18 -0.34 -3.35
N GLN A 403 24.14 -0.90 -3.96
CA GLN A 403 24.14 -2.17 -4.68
C GLN A 403 23.34 -2.00 -5.99
N PRO A 404 23.96 -1.44 -7.04
CA PRO A 404 23.31 -1.24 -8.33
C PRO A 404 22.86 -2.56 -8.96
N GLU A 405 21.69 -2.55 -9.62
CA GLU A 405 21.14 -3.70 -10.38
C GLU A 405 21.21 -3.43 -11.89
N PRO A 406 22.34 -3.67 -12.57
CA PRO A 406 22.59 -3.16 -13.93
C PRO A 406 21.78 -3.81 -15.06
N ARG A 407 20.95 -4.80 -14.74
CA ARG A 407 20.06 -5.48 -15.70
C ARG A 407 18.59 -5.41 -15.30
N ALA A 408 18.25 -4.65 -14.27
CA ALA A 408 16.89 -4.58 -13.75
C ALA A 408 15.86 -4.15 -14.81
N LEU A 409 16.26 -3.31 -15.75
CA LEU A 409 15.44 -2.75 -16.82
C LEU A 409 15.96 -3.13 -18.22
N ALA A 410 16.65 -4.27 -18.35
CA ALA A 410 17.17 -4.74 -19.62
C ALA A 410 16.07 -4.80 -20.69
N GLY A 411 16.28 -4.10 -21.80
CA GLY A 411 15.33 -4.03 -22.92
C GLY A 411 14.17 -3.03 -22.75
N ARG A 412 14.06 -2.34 -21.60
CA ARG A 412 13.05 -1.30 -21.38
C ARG A 412 13.49 0.04 -21.97
N ILE A 413 12.54 0.82 -22.48
CA ILE A 413 12.76 2.13 -23.10
C ILE A 413 11.95 3.21 -22.35
N LEU A 414 12.62 4.28 -21.93
CA LEU A 414 11.99 5.49 -21.36
C LEU A 414 11.99 6.62 -22.40
N ALA A 415 10.80 7.11 -22.75
CA ALA A 415 10.66 8.35 -23.51
C ALA A 415 10.70 9.56 -22.57
N LEU A 416 11.43 10.60 -22.93
CA LEU A 416 11.54 11.83 -22.15
C LEU A 416 11.10 13.02 -22.99
N LEU A 417 9.89 13.53 -22.75
CA LEU A 417 9.32 14.70 -23.41
C LEU A 417 9.53 15.97 -22.57
N PHE A 418 10.36 16.88 -23.07
CA PHE A 418 10.72 18.13 -22.40
C PHE A 418 10.19 19.32 -23.21
N LEU A 419 9.03 19.85 -22.82
CA LEU A 419 8.52 21.12 -23.37
C LEU A 419 9.37 22.32 -22.94
N ASN A 420 10.19 22.13 -21.91
CA ASN A 420 11.11 23.12 -21.36
C ASN A 420 12.37 22.40 -20.84
N PRO A 421 13.57 22.93 -21.13
CA PRO A 421 14.82 22.21 -20.89
C PRO A 421 15.15 22.09 -19.38
N SER A 422 15.78 20.98 -19.01
CA SER A 422 16.47 20.84 -17.72
C SER A 422 17.64 19.90 -17.85
N LEU A 423 18.83 20.37 -17.47
CA LEU A 423 20.06 19.59 -17.58
C LEU A 423 20.14 18.48 -16.53
N ARG A 424 19.74 18.77 -15.28
CA ARG A 424 19.86 17.82 -14.16
C ARG A 424 18.87 16.67 -14.33
N THR A 425 17.59 17.01 -14.50
CA THR A 425 16.53 16.00 -14.67
C THR A 425 16.82 15.10 -15.87
N LEU A 426 17.21 15.69 -17.01
CA LEU A 426 17.55 14.93 -18.20
C LEU A 426 18.72 13.97 -17.98
N ALA A 427 19.87 14.51 -17.55
CA ALA A 427 21.08 13.72 -17.40
C ALA A 427 20.92 12.60 -16.35
N SER A 428 20.23 12.88 -15.24
CA SER A 428 20.02 11.88 -14.18
C SER A 428 19.08 10.76 -14.63
N PHE A 429 18.02 11.04 -15.40
CA PHE A 429 17.11 10.00 -15.90
C PHE A 429 17.78 9.12 -16.95
N GLN A 430 18.54 9.71 -17.89
CA GLN A 430 19.28 8.94 -18.89
C GLN A 430 20.35 8.06 -18.22
N ALA A 431 21.10 8.63 -17.26
CA ALA A 431 22.08 7.87 -16.49
C ALA A 431 21.43 6.76 -15.66
N ALA A 432 20.26 7.01 -15.05
CA ALA A 432 19.52 6.02 -14.29
C ALA A 432 19.07 4.83 -15.17
N MET A 433 18.50 5.11 -16.35
CA MET A 433 18.12 4.06 -17.30
C MET A 433 19.32 3.22 -17.72
N ALA A 434 20.40 3.87 -18.14
CA ALA A 434 21.63 3.18 -18.55
C ALA A 434 22.20 2.31 -17.41
N ARG A 435 22.23 2.83 -16.18
CA ARG A 435 22.71 2.11 -14.99
C ARG A 435 21.83 0.95 -14.57
N LEU A 436 20.58 0.90 -15.01
CA LEU A 436 19.65 -0.20 -14.77
C LEU A 436 19.56 -1.15 -15.98
N GLY A 437 20.31 -0.89 -17.05
CA GLY A 437 20.35 -1.71 -18.27
C GLY A 437 19.28 -1.38 -19.31
N GLY A 438 18.50 -0.32 -19.09
CA GLY A 438 17.50 0.17 -20.03
C GLY A 438 18.05 1.27 -20.94
N ASN A 439 17.22 1.69 -21.91
CA ASN A 439 17.51 2.77 -22.83
C ASN A 439 16.54 3.94 -22.65
N SER A 440 16.90 5.11 -23.19
CA SER A 440 16.01 6.26 -23.20
C SER A 440 16.22 7.11 -24.44
N PHE A 441 15.17 7.77 -24.91
CA PHE A 441 15.26 8.80 -25.93
C PHE A 441 14.56 10.08 -25.47
N VAL A 442 14.95 11.21 -26.07
CA VAL A 442 14.58 12.54 -25.58
C VAL A 442 13.98 13.33 -26.73
N ILE A 443 12.82 13.94 -26.48
CA ILE A 443 12.15 14.85 -27.41
C ILE A 443 12.09 16.23 -26.77
N ASN A 444 12.66 17.21 -27.47
CA ASN A 444 12.62 18.62 -27.09
C ASN A 444 11.92 19.41 -28.21
N PRO A 445 10.58 19.55 -28.16
CA PRO A 445 9.83 20.29 -29.17
C PRO A 445 10.41 21.68 -29.44
N GLY A 446 10.62 22.02 -30.71
CA GLY A 446 11.24 23.27 -31.13
C GLY A 446 12.76 23.35 -30.97
N ARG A 447 13.42 22.28 -30.48
CA ARG A 447 14.89 22.17 -30.35
C ARG A 447 15.38 20.80 -30.81
N GLY A 448 15.28 20.56 -32.12
CA GLY A 448 15.65 19.29 -32.76
C GLY A 448 14.45 18.43 -33.18
N SER A 449 13.23 18.84 -32.83
CA SER A 449 11.97 18.30 -33.37
C SER A 449 10.97 19.43 -33.64
N TRP A 450 9.85 19.11 -34.29
CA TRP A 450 8.74 20.04 -34.48
C TRP A 450 8.22 20.58 -33.14
N GLN A 451 7.71 21.82 -33.13
CA GLN A 451 7.00 22.37 -31.99
C GLN A 451 5.66 21.62 -31.82
N LEU A 452 5.28 21.39 -30.57
CA LEU A 452 4.01 20.76 -30.21
C LEU A 452 3.03 21.80 -29.67
N GLU A 453 1.80 21.75 -30.15
CA GLU A 453 0.70 22.55 -29.63
C GLU A 453 -0.01 21.79 -28.49
N THR A 454 -0.31 22.50 -27.40
CA THR A 454 -0.91 21.94 -26.19
C THR A 454 -2.34 22.42 -25.94
N ARG A 455 -2.78 23.47 -26.64
CA ARG A 455 -4.10 24.11 -26.41
C ARG A 455 -5.22 23.33 -27.10
N PRO A 456 -6.25 22.89 -26.39
CA PRO A 456 -7.35 22.14 -26.99
C PRO A 456 -8.18 22.99 -27.96
N GLY A 457 -8.60 22.41 -29.07
CA GLY A 457 -9.54 23.02 -30.03
C GLY A 457 -8.96 24.14 -30.91
N VAL A 458 -7.65 24.33 -30.89
CA VAL A 458 -6.95 25.31 -31.73
C VAL A 458 -6.89 24.85 -33.20
N VAL A 459 -6.97 25.81 -34.12
CA VAL A 459 -6.68 25.58 -35.54
C VAL A 459 -5.16 25.51 -35.70
N MET A 460 -4.64 24.44 -36.31
CA MET A 460 -3.21 24.19 -36.47
C MET A 460 -2.60 25.00 -37.64
N ASP A 461 -2.84 26.31 -37.68
CA ASP A 461 -2.29 27.26 -38.65
C ASP A 461 -1.09 28.06 -38.11
N GLY A 462 -0.62 27.70 -36.91
CA GLY A 462 0.52 28.32 -36.24
C GLY A 462 1.87 27.63 -36.49
N ALA A 463 2.87 27.98 -35.67
CA ALA A 463 4.25 27.46 -35.80
C ALA A 463 4.42 26.00 -35.33
N ALA A 464 3.46 25.46 -34.58
CA ALA A 464 3.43 24.06 -34.17
C ALA A 464 2.94 23.20 -35.33
N ALA A 465 3.74 22.21 -35.73
CA ALA A 465 3.39 21.31 -36.83
C ALA A 465 2.56 20.10 -36.37
N GLU A 466 2.48 19.86 -35.06
CA GLU A 466 1.78 18.70 -34.48
C GLU A 466 1.17 19.10 -33.13
N HIS A 467 0.02 18.51 -32.78
CA HIS A 467 -0.60 18.70 -31.48
C HIS A 467 -0.21 17.54 -30.54
N VAL A 468 -0.15 17.79 -29.24
CA VAL A 468 0.16 16.73 -28.24
C VAL A 468 -0.82 15.54 -28.28
N ARG A 469 -1.97 15.70 -28.93
CA ARG A 469 -3.04 14.69 -29.05
C ARG A 469 -2.62 13.56 -29.98
N GLU A 470 -1.80 13.85 -30.97
CA GLU A 470 -1.19 12.88 -31.87
C GLU A 470 0.21 12.51 -31.36
N GLY A 471 0.99 13.53 -30.95
CA GLY A 471 2.38 13.35 -30.55
C GLY A 471 2.58 12.47 -29.31
N ILE A 472 1.80 12.64 -28.24
CA ILE A 472 1.97 11.84 -27.02
C ILE A 472 1.63 10.35 -27.25
N PRO A 473 0.49 9.98 -27.84
CA PRO A 473 0.21 8.58 -28.18
C PRO A 473 1.28 7.96 -29.10
N ALA A 474 1.75 8.71 -30.10
CA ALA A 474 2.81 8.24 -31.00
C ALA A 474 4.10 7.94 -30.23
N LEU A 475 4.59 8.88 -29.41
CA LEU A 475 5.78 8.67 -28.58
C LEU A 475 5.60 7.51 -27.59
N ALA A 476 4.44 7.41 -26.96
CA ALA A 476 4.11 6.35 -26.02
C ALA A 476 4.12 4.95 -26.66
N SER A 477 3.88 4.84 -27.96
CA SER A 477 3.95 3.57 -28.70
C SER A 477 5.38 3.02 -28.83
N TYR A 478 6.40 3.86 -28.70
CA TYR A 478 7.82 3.50 -28.85
C TYR A 478 8.54 3.22 -27.52
N CYS A 479 7.85 3.32 -26.39
CA CYS A 479 8.45 3.20 -25.07
C CYS A 479 7.61 2.38 -24.09
N ASP A 480 8.25 1.97 -22.99
CA ASP A 480 7.59 1.32 -21.85
C ASP A 480 7.05 2.33 -20.84
N ALA A 481 7.65 3.53 -20.75
CA ALA A 481 7.16 4.66 -19.95
C ALA A 481 7.51 6.00 -20.59
N LEU A 482 6.73 7.02 -20.22
CA LEU A 482 6.91 8.40 -20.66
C LEU A 482 7.18 9.31 -19.46
N GLY A 483 8.22 10.13 -19.52
CA GLY A 483 8.43 11.24 -18.61
C GLY A 483 8.09 12.56 -19.28
N ILE A 484 7.20 13.35 -18.69
CA ILE A 484 6.82 14.68 -19.22
C ILE A 484 7.30 15.78 -18.28
N ARG A 485 7.94 16.79 -18.87
CA ARG A 485 8.27 18.06 -18.22
C ARG A 485 7.55 19.20 -18.92
N ALA A 486 6.59 19.83 -18.25
CA ALA A 486 5.76 20.90 -18.80
C ALA A 486 5.57 22.01 -17.76
N PHE A 487 6.27 23.14 -17.93
CA PHE A 487 6.25 24.22 -16.96
C PHE A 487 4.90 24.94 -16.97
N ALA A 488 4.65 25.66 -15.88
CA ALA A 488 3.65 26.72 -15.85
C ALA A 488 3.83 27.66 -17.04
N GLU A 489 2.74 28.03 -17.70
CA GLU A 489 2.79 29.08 -18.73
C GLU A 489 3.07 30.45 -18.10
N GLY A 490 2.75 30.61 -16.81
CA GLY A 490 3.00 31.86 -16.08
C GLY A 490 2.05 32.98 -16.46
N LYS A 491 0.92 32.65 -17.10
CA LYS A 491 -0.09 33.61 -17.60
C LYS A 491 -1.34 33.67 -16.74
N ASP A 492 -1.85 32.50 -16.34
CA ASP A 492 -3.08 32.37 -15.57
C ASP A 492 -2.81 31.49 -14.35
N LEU A 493 -2.91 32.09 -13.16
CA LEU A 493 -2.65 31.40 -11.91
C LEU A 493 -3.65 30.27 -11.67
N ALA A 494 -4.93 30.46 -11.98
CA ALA A 494 -5.95 29.44 -11.75
C ALA A 494 -5.73 28.21 -12.63
N SER A 495 -5.34 28.41 -13.89
CA SER A 495 -5.00 27.35 -14.84
C SER A 495 -3.76 26.58 -14.39
N ASP A 496 -2.69 27.28 -13.99
CA ASP A 496 -1.45 26.67 -13.50
C ASP A 496 -1.70 25.93 -12.17
N LEU A 497 -2.55 26.47 -11.27
CA LEU A 497 -2.97 25.79 -10.05
C LEU A 497 -3.81 24.54 -10.30
N ALA A 498 -4.60 24.52 -11.38
CA ALA A 498 -5.43 23.38 -11.78
C ALA A 498 -4.64 22.30 -12.56
N GLU A 499 -3.38 22.59 -12.92
CA GLU A 499 -2.51 21.72 -13.74
C GLU A 499 -3.16 21.25 -15.06
N THR A 500 -4.05 22.08 -15.63
CA THR A 500 -4.92 21.73 -16.76
C THR A 500 -4.13 21.12 -17.93
N THR A 501 -3.04 21.77 -18.33
CA THR A 501 -2.19 21.34 -19.44
C THR A 501 -1.49 20.01 -19.16
N PHE A 502 -0.91 19.84 -17.97
CA PHE A 502 -0.22 18.59 -17.60
C PHE A 502 -1.21 17.43 -17.51
N ASN A 503 -2.38 17.64 -16.89
CA ASN A 503 -3.42 16.63 -16.78
C ASN A 503 -4.00 16.23 -18.13
N ALA A 504 -4.18 17.19 -19.05
CA ALA A 504 -4.58 16.90 -20.42
C ALA A 504 -3.56 16.02 -21.13
N MET A 505 -2.26 16.34 -21.03
CA MET A 505 -1.20 15.50 -21.60
C MET A 505 -1.12 14.11 -20.95
N ALA A 506 -1.26 14.03 -19.63
CA ALA A 506 -1.25 12.77 -18.90
C ALA A 506 -2.39 11.84 -19.36
N SER A 507 -3.56 12.39 -19.68
CA SER A 507 -4.71 11.61 -20.16
C SER A 507 -4.54 11.01 -21.57
N LEU A 508 -3.51 11.42 -22.32
CA LEU A 508 -3.24 10.96 -23.68
C LEU A 508 -2.37 9.70 -23.75
N THR A 509 -2.00 9.11 -22.61
CA THR A 509 -1.23 7.87 -22.58
C THR A 509 -1.73 6.92 -21.50
N GLU A 510 -1.80 5.63 -21.84
CA GLU A 510 -2.04 4.55 -20.88
C GLU A 510 -0.74 3.95 -20.33
N LYS A 511 0.41 4.38 -20.86
CA LYS A 511 1.72 3.96 -20.37
C LYS A 511 2.02 4.60 -19.01
N PRO A 512 2.83 3.97 -18.15
CA PRO A 512 3.33 4.60 -16.94
C PRO A 512 3.95 5.98 -17.23
N LEU A 513 3.46 7.00 -16.54
CA LEU A 513 3.84 8.39 -16.72
C LEU A 513 4.62 8.92 -15.52
N ILE A 514 5.75 9.58 -15.77
CA ILE A 514 6.55 10.27 -14.76
C ILE A 514 6.36 11.78 -14.91
N ASN A 515 5.85 12.44 -13.87
CA ASN A 515 5.87 13.90 -13.78
C ASN A 515 7.31 14.35 -13.45
N LEU A 516 8.02 14.81 -14.48
CA LEU A 516 9.38 15.31 -14.36
C LEU A 516 9.42 16.73 -13.78
N GLU A 517 8.38 17.52 -14.05
CA GLU A 517 7.95 18.77 -13.41
C GLU A 517 6.72 19.28 -14.16
N SER A 518 5.71 19.72 -13.42
CA SER A 518 4.50 20.37 -13.89
C SER A 518 4.39 21.80 -13.35
N ALA A 519 3.25 22.47 -13.50
CA ALA A 519 3.09 23.85 -13.03
C ALA A 519 3.20 23.98 -11.49
N LEU A 520 2.73 22.97 -10.75
CA LEU A 520 2.71 22.97 -9.28
C LEU A 520 3.50 21.85 -8.63
N ASN A 521 3.91 20.81 -9.36
CA ASN A 521 4.55 19.65 -8.76
C ASN A 521 5.93 19.38 -9.38
N HIS A 522 6.89 19.05 -8.52
CA HIS A 522 8.20 18.52 -8.93
C HIS A 522 8.57 17.31 -8.06
N PRO A 523 7.86 16.17 -8.20
CA PRO A 523 7.98 15.04 -7.26
C PRO A 523 9.39 14.44 -7.23
N CYS A 524 10.07 14.39 -8.37
CA CYS A 524 11.46 13.90 -8.44
C CYS A 524 12.46 14.78 -7.68
N GLN A 525 12.21 16.10 -7.59
CA GLN A 525 13.02 17.00 -6.79
C GLN A 525 12.72 16.79 -5.30
N ALA A 526 11.44 16.74 -4.92
CA ALA A 526 11.03 16.51 -3.53
C ALA A 526 11.61 15.20 -2.95
N LEU A 527 11.65 14.12 -3.74
CA LEU A 527 12.28 12.87 -3.30
C LEU A 527 13.80 12.99 -3.14
N ALA A 528 14.47 13.74 -4.01
CA ALA A 528 15.91 14.02 -3.87
C ALA A 528 16.20 14.89 -2.64
N ASP A 529 15.35 15.88 -2.36
CA ASP A 529 15.42 16.72 -1.16
C ASP A 529 15.27 15.85 0.10
N TRP A 530 14.23 15.01 0.14
CA TRP A 530 13.99 14.12 1.27
C TRP A 530 15.18 13.19 1.51
N LYS A 531 15.68 12.54 0.46
CA LYS A 531 16.88 11.67 0.57
C LYS A 531 18.07 12.46 1.13
N THR A 532 18.26 13.70 0.68
CA THR A 532 19.35 14.56 1.15
C THR A 532 19.22 14.87 2.64
N LEU A 533 18.02 15.19 3.12
CA LEU A 533 17.77 15.41 4.54
C LEU A 533 18.06 14.17 5.38
N ASP A 534 17.65 12.99 4.91
CA ASP A 534 17.93 11.75 5.63
C ASP A 534 19.41 11.37 5.61
N ASP A 535 20.08 11.53 4.47
CA ASP A 535 21.52 11.25 4.32
C ASP A 535 22.41 12.17 5.18
N LEU A 536 21.89 13.34 5.55
CA LEU A 536 22.51 14.32 6.43
C LEU A 536 22.03 14.18 7.89
N ALA A 537 21.16 13.20 8.18
CA ALA A 537 20.55 13.00 9.48
C ALA A 537 19.87 14.25 10.07
N VAL A 538 19.26 15.07 9.21
CA VAL A 538 18.49 16.25 9.64
C VAL A 538 17.33 15.79 10.53
N PRO A 539 17.09 16.39 11.71
CA PRO A 539 16.01 15.98 12.61
C PRO A 539 14.65 15.98 11.92
N ARG A 540 13.79 14.98 12.23
CA ARG A 540 12.43 14.90 11.66
C ARG A 540 11.53 16.05 12.08
N ALA A 541 11.60 16.43 13.36
CA ALA A 541 10.93 17.61 13.91
C ALA A 541 11.81 18.88 13.82
N GLY A 542 12.80 18.89 12.92
CA GLY A 542 13.68 20.05 12.72
C GLY A 542 12.96 21.23 12.08
N ARG A 543 13.58 22.41 12.15
CA ARG A 543 13.06 23.66 11.57
C ARG A 543 13.55 23.83 10.14
N PHE A 544 12.60 23.85 9.20
CA PHE A 544 12.81 24.01 7.77
C PHE A 544 12.33 25.39 7.31
N VAL A 545 13.24 26.23 6.85
CA VAL A 545 12.91 27.57 6.34
C VAL A 545 12.93 27.54 4.83
N LEU A 546 11.76 27.67 4.21
CA LEU A 546 11.63 27.92 2.77
C LEU A 546 11.70 29.44 2.55
N SER A 547 12.84 29.94 2.11
CA SER A 547 13.04 31.37 1.86
C SER A 547 12.83 31.73 0.40
N TRP A 548 12.08 32.80 0.17
CA TRP A 548 12.11 33.51 -1.11
C TRP A 548 13.50 34.11 -1.34
N ALA A 549 13.93 34.20 -2.59
CA ALA A 549 15.13 34.93 -3.00
C ALA A 549 14.94 35.63 -4.34
N TRP A 550 15.74 36.67 -4.57
CA TRP A 550 15.59 37.54 -5.74
C TRP A 550 16.03 36.85 -7.04
N HIS A 551 15.22 37.02 -8.07
CA HIS A 551 15.53 36.59 -9.44
C HIS A 551 15.06 37.66 -10.45
N PRO A 552 15.80 37.87 -11.56
CA PRO A 552 15.43 38.89 -12.54
C PRO A 552 14.13 38.57 -13.31
N ARG A 553 13.73 37.30 -13.36
CA ARG A 553 12.50 36.83 -14.01
C ARG A 553 11.53 36.20 -13.00
N PRO A 554 10.21 36.28 -13.22
CA PRO A 554 9.26 35.49 -12.45
C PRO A 554 9.54 34.00 -12.70
N LEU A 555 9.54 33.19 -11.65
CA LEU A 555 9.76 31.74 -11.75
C LEU A 555 8.51 30.95 -11.29
N PRO A 556 8.33 29.70 -11.78
CA PRO A 556 7.19 28.85 -11.42
C PRO A 556 7.11 28.49 -9.93
N LEU A 557 5.92 28.09 -9.51
CA LEU A 557 5.61 27.68 -8.13
C LEU A 557 5.92 26.21 -7.83
N ALA A 558 6.26 25.40 -8.84
CA ALA A 558 6.39 23.95 -8.70
C ALA A 558 7.39 23.51 -7.63
N VAL A 559 8.58 24.11 -7.61
CA VAL A 559 9.61 23.77 -6.63
C VAL A 559 9.28 24.24 -5.21
N PRO A 560 8.95 25.53 -4.96
CA PRO A 560 8.63 25.94 -3.59
C PRO A 560 7.41 25.20 -3.05
N ALA A 561 6.40 24.90 -3.88
CA ALA A 561 5.27 24.07 -3.49
C ALA A 561 5.70 22.63 -3.13
N ALA A 562 6.55 22.01 -3.95
CA ALA A 562 7.06 20.66 -3.71
C ALA A 562 7.94 20.58 -2.44
N ALA A 563 8.86 21.52 -2.24
CA ALA A 563 9.73 21.59 -1.06
C ALA A 563 8.94 21.82 0.23
N LEU A 564 7.99 22.77 0.22
CA LEU A 564 7.08 23.04 1.33
C LEU A 564 6.28 21.80 1.71
N HIS A 565 5.65 21.14 0.73
CA HIS A 565 4.84 19.96 0.98
C HIS A 565 5.68 18.78 1.48
N MET A 566 6.88 18.59 0.93
CA MET A 566 7.84 17.57 1.33
C MET A 566 8.27 17.76 2.79
N ALA A 567 8.68 18.96 3.18
CA ALA A 567 9.09 19.25 4.55
C ALA A 567 7.94 19.07 5.55
N ALA A 568 6.73 19.50 5.17
CA ALA A 568 5.53 19.30 5.98
C ALA A 568 5.19 17.80 6.15
N LEU A 569 5.27 17.00 5.08
CA LEU A 569 5.09 15.54 5.13
C LEU A 569 6.16 14.85 5.98
N ARG A 570 7.34 15.47 6.15
CA ARG A 570 8.43 14.93 6.98
C ARG A 570 8.21 15.15 8.48
N GLY A 571 7.22 15.96 8.85
CA GLY A 571 6.92 16.33 10.25
C GLY A 571 7.73 17.52 10.76
N MET A 572 8.30 18.33 9.86
CA MET A 572 9.13 19.48 10.23
C MET A 572 8.30 20.69 10.67
N GLU A 573 8.92 21.59 11.45
CA GLU A 573 8.41 22.95 11.62
C GLU A 573 8.80 23.75 10.38
N VAL A 574 7.83 24.04 9.50
CA VAL A 574 8.08 24.73 8.24
C VAL A 574 7.72 26.21 8.35
N ILE A 575 8.69 27.06 8.04
CA ILE A 575 8.51 28.52 7.97
C ILE A 575 8.74 28.97 6.54
N VAL A 576 7.71 29.54 5.91
CA VAL A 576 7.85 30.19 4.61
C VAL A 576 8.26 31.64 4.86
N LEU A 577 9.54 31.93 4.64
CA LEU A 577 10.12 33.26 4.80
C LEU A 577 10.02 34.02 3.47
N ARG A 578 9.21 35.09 3.44
CA ARG A 578 8.95 35.82 2.18
C ARG A 578 8.67 37.32 2.42
N PRO A 579 8.93 38.19 1.43
CA PRO A 579 8.51 39.59 1.47
C PRO A 579 7.02 39.76 1.17
N GLU A 580 6.47 40.95 1.40
CA GLU A 580 5.10 41.30 1.01
C GLU A 580 4.89 41.13 -0.51
N GLY A 581 3.72 40.62 -0.92
CA GLY A 581 3.37 40.33 -2.31
C GLY A 581 3.85 38.98 -2.87
N PHE A 582 4.66 38.22 -2.12
CA PHE A 582 5.21 36.91 -2.54
C PHE A 582 4.63 35.72 -1.76
N ALA A 583 3.44 35.87 -1.19
CA ALA A 583 2.73 34.77 -0.54
C ALA A 583 2.50 33.61 -1.51
N LEU A 584 2.71 32.38 -1.05
CA LEU A 584 2.34 31.21 -1.83
C LEU A 584 0.81 31.09 -1.89
N PRO A 585 0.25 30.49 -2.96
CA PRO A 585 -1.19 30.36 -3.11
C PRO A 585 -1.84 29.65 -1.90
N PRO A 586 -3.05 30.07 -1.46
CA PRO A 586 -3.71 29.45 -0.31
C PRO A 586 -3.87 27.93 -0.43
N VAL A 587 -4.13 27.42 -1.64
CA VAL A 587 -4.26 25.98 -1.90
C VAL A 587 -2.95 25.21 -1.64
N VAL A 588 -1.80 25.83 -1.94
CA VAL A 588 -0.47 25.26 -1.69
C VAL A 588 -0.19 25.25 -0.18
N MET A 589 -0.46 26.36 0.50
CA MET A 589 -0.28 26.48 1.95
C MET A 589 -1.19 25.52 2.73
N GLU A 590 -2.45 25.39 2.31
CA GLU A 590 -3.41 24.49 2.95
C GLU A 590 -3.03 23.02 2.76
N ARG A 591 -2.63 22.63 1.55
CA ARG A 591 -2.10 21.28 1.28
C ARG A 591 -0.89 20.96 2.17
N ALA A 592 -0.04 21.94 2.43
CA ALA A 592 1.10 21.78 3.33
C ALA A 592 0.69 21.70 4.81
N ARG A 593 -0.24 22.55 5.27
CA ARG A 593 -0.76 22.49 6.65
C ARG A 593 -1.43 21.14 6.95
N GLN A 594 -2.20 20.61 6.01
CA GLN A 594 -2.80 19.29 6.13
C GLN A 594 -1.74 18.18 6.21
N ALA A 595 -0.67 18.28 5.43
CA ALA A 595 0.44 17.34 5.52
C ALA A 595 1.17 17.42 6.87
N ALA A 596 1.43 18.63 7.36
CA ALA A 596 2.05 18.86 8.65
C ALA A 596 1.19 18.34 9.81
N ALA A 597 -0.12 18.60 9.78
CA ALA A 597 -1.07 18.10 10.79
C ALA A 597 -1.04 16.56 10.88
N ARG A 598 -0.99 15.86 9.73
CA ARG A 598 -0.86 14.39 9.69
C ARG A 598 0.49 13.87 10.16
N SER A 599 1.55 14.69 10.07
CA SER A 599 2.93 14.26 10.30
C SER A 599 3.52 14.78 11.62
N GLY A 600 2.73 15.49 12.44
CA GLY A 600 3.15 16.09 13.71
C GLY A 600 4.02 17.35 13.55
N GLY A 601 4.05 17.96 12.37
CA GLY A 601 4.78 19.21 12.09
C GLY A 601 3.89 20.45 12.15
N SER A 602 4.40 21.58 11.66
CA SER A 602 3.63 22.82 11.53
C SER A 602 4.03 23.60 10.28
N VAL A 603 3.15 24.49 9.81
CA VAL A 603 3.45 25.37 8.67
C VAL A 603 2.96 26.79 8.99
N ARG A 604 3.87 27.76 8.92
CA ARG A 604 3.56 29.18 9.06
C ARG A 604 4.34 30.04 8.06
N GLU A 605 3.93 31.30 7.94
CA GLU A 605 4.67 32.32 7.17
C GLU A 605 5.33 33.30 8.12
N SER A 606 6.44 33.90 7.71
CA SER A 606 7.02 35.08 8.37
C SER A 606 7.66 36.01 7.33
N ALA A 607 7.67 37.30 7.63
CA ALA A 607 8.45 38.30 6.91
C ALA A 607 9.78 38.62 7.63
N GLU A 608 9.91 38.19 8.89
CA GLU A 608 11.03 38.52 9.76
C GLU A 608 12.13 37.47 9.65
N ARG A 609 13.20 37.82 8.93
CA ARG A 609 14.33 36.92 8.64
C ARG A 609 14.97 36.33 9.89
N GLU A 610 15.24 37.16 10.90
CA GLU A 610 15.92 36.71 12.12
C GLU A 610 15.08 35.71 12.92
N GLU A 611 13.78 35.95 13.02
CA GLU A 611 12.83 35.07 13.69
C GLU A 611 12.68 33.73 12.96
N ALA A 612 12.58 33.77 11.63
CA ALA A 612 12.44 32.57 10.82
C ALA A 612 13.70 31.68 10.89
N LEU A 613 14.89 32.28 10.88
CA LEU A 613 16.17 31.55 10.83
C LEU A 613 16.70 31.16 12.21
N ASP A 614 16.14 31.68 13.30
CA ASP A 614 16.54 31.31 14.66
C ASP A 614 16.47 29.78 14.82
N GLY A 615 17.56 29.11 15.16
CA GLY A 615 17.61 27.65 15.32
C GLY A 615 17.24 26.83 14.07
N ALA A 616 17.22 27.40 12.87
CA ALA A 616 16.87 26.66 11.65
C ALA A 616 17.88 25.53 11.35
N ASP A 617 17.38 24.33 11.08
CA ASP A 617 18.19 23.17 10.64
C ASP A 617 18.44 23.20 9.13
N VAL A 618 17.49 23.76 8.38
CA VAL A 618 17.56 23.85 6.91
C VAL A 618 17.10 25.22 6.47
N LEU A 619 17.90 25.87 5.63
CA LEU A 619 17.50 27.01 4.81
C LEU A 619 17.40 26.55 3.36
N TYR A 620 16.18 26.33 2.89
CA TYR A 620 15.88 26.02 1.49
C TYR A 620 15.55 27.30 0.75
N VAL A 621 16.40 27.70 -0.17
CA VAL A 621 16.26 28.96 -0.90
C VAL A 621 15.57 28.68 -2.23
N LYS A 622 14.54 29.47 -2.56
CA LYS A 622 13.90 29.37 -3.86
C LYS A 622 13.31 30.69 -4.34
N GLU A 623 13.23 30.84 -5.64
CA GLU A 623 12.68 32.03 -6.29
C GLU A 623 11.36 31.67 -6.97
N TRP A 624 10.34 32.51 -6.79
CA TRP A 624 9.02 32.36 -7.45
C TRP A 624 8.36 33.71 -7.73
N ALA A 625 7.40 33.69 -8.65
CA ALA A 625 6.62 34.85 -9.07
C ALA A 625 5.67 35.39 -7.98
N ALA A 626 5.38 36.69 -8.03
CA ALA A 626 4.35 37.30 -7.19
C ALA A 626 2.97 36.78 -7.59
N THR A 627 2.27 36.11 -6.68
CA THR A 627 0.96 35.50 -6.95
C THR A 627 -0.12 36.53 -7.24
N GLU A 628 -0.05 37.71 -6.62
CA GLU A 628 -0.99 38.83 -6.83
C GLU A 628 -0.81 39.57 -8.16
N ARG A 629 0.32 39.34 -8.85
CA ARG A 629 0.65 39.92 -10.16
C ARG A 629 0.99 38.83 -11.18
N TYR A 630 0.48 37.62 -10.97
CA TYR A 630 0.74 36.49 -11.83
C TYR A 630 0.21 36.76 -13.25
N GLY A 631 1.02 36.49 -14.28
CA GLY A 631 0.71 36.87 -15.67
C GLY A 631 1.15 38.27 -16.09
N ASP A 632 1.42 39.19 -15.16
CA ASP A 632 1.91 40.55 -15.44
C ASP A 632 3.42 40.65 -15.11
N ALA A 633 4.23 40.32 -16.10
CA ALA A 633 5.69 40.30 -15.95
C ALA A 633 6.29 41.66 -15.58
N GLU A 634 5.69 42.77 -16.02
CA GLU A 634 6.17 44.11 -15.71
C GLU A 634 5.82 44.53 -14.27
N ALA A 635 4.58 44.26 -13.83
CA ALA A 635 4.19 44.55 -12.46
C ALA A 635 4.98 43.72 -11.45
N ASP A 636 5.21 42.44 -11.73
CA ASP A 636 6.07 41.60 -10.89
C ASP A 636 7.53 42.10 -10.92
N ALA A 637 8.06 42.49 -12.08
CA ALA A 637 9.41 43.09 -12.15
C ALA A 637 9.55 44.38 -11.31
N ARG A 638 8.52 45.23 -11.29
CA ARG A 638 8.48 46.43 -10.43
C ARG A 638 8.54 46.05 -8.95
N LEU A 639 7.73 45.07 -8.51
CA LEU A 639 7.75 44.57 -7.13
C LEU A 639 9.12 43.99 -6.74
N ARG A 640 9.71 43.14 -7.59
CA ARG A 640 11.02 42.52 -7.31
C ARG A 640 12.18 43.50 -7.30
N SER A 641 12.08 44.63 -8.01
CA SER A 641 13.20 45.56 -8.20
C SER A 641 13.75 46.11 -6.89
N ALA A 642 12.88 46.36 -5.91
CA ALA A 642 13.23 46.83 -4.56
C ALA A 642 13.79 45.72 -3.65
N LEU A 643 13.68 44.45 -4.05
CA LEU A 643 13.97 43.28 -3.22
C LEU A 643 15.31 42.62 -3.56
N ARG A 644 16.23 43.31 -4.25
CA ARG A 644 17.57 42.79 -4.58
C ARG A 644 18.39 42.37 -3.35
N GLY A 645 18.07 42.92 -2.18
CA GLY A 645 18.67 42.54 -0.89
C GLY A 645 18.28 41.15 -0.40
N TRP A 646 17.24 40.52 -0.97
CA TRP A 646 16.88 39.11 -0.72
C TRP A 646 17.82 38.17 -1.48
N CYS A 647 19.11 38.31 -1.18
CA CYS A 647 20.20 37.47 -1.63
C CYS A 647 20.81 36.82 -0.39
N VAL A 648 20.75 35.50 -0.31
CA VAL A 648 21.22 34.77 0.88
C VAL A 648 22.74 34.86 0.98
N ARG A 649 23.22 35.24 2.16
CA ARG A 649 24.62 35.51 2.49
C ARG A 649 24.98 34.84 3.82
N ASN A 650 26.26 34.81 4.19
CA ASN A 650 26.72 34.15 5.41
C ASN A 650 26.13 34.74 6.70
N ASP A 651 25.84 36.04 6.72
CA ASP A 651 25.22 36.72 7.86
C ASP A 651 23.79 36.23 8.15
N TRP A 652 23.09 35.65 7.17
CA TRP A 652 21.76 35.05 7.38
C TRP A 652 21.81 33.87 8.36
N PHE A 653 22.94 33.17 8.44
CA PHE A 653 23.09 31.99 9.30
C PHE A 653 23.47 32.32 10.74
N THR A 654 23.60 33.60 11.11
CA THR A 654 24.08 34.02 12.44
C THR A 654 23.23 33.43 13.58
N ARG A 655 21.92 33.32 13.39
CA ARG A 655 20.99 32.75 14.38
C ARG A 655 20.57 31.31 14.06
N ALA A 656 20.97 30.78 12.91
CA ALA A 656 20.65 29.42 12.51
C ALA A 656 21.40 28.39 13.37
N ALA A 657 20.93 27.14 13.36
CA ALA A 657 21.62 26.08 14.07
C ALA A 657 23.08 25.95 13.54
N PRO A 658 24.06 25.57 14.39
CA PRO A 658 25.44 25.38 13.95
C PRO A 658 25.57 24.43 12.75
N GLU A 659 24.71 23.41 12.66
CA GLU A 659 24.67 22.43 11.58
C GLU A 659 23.67 22.76 10.46
N CYS A 660 23.12 23.99 10.44
CA CYS A 660 22.16 24.42 9.43
C CYS A 660 22.68 24.18 8.01
N ARG A 661 21.87 23.53 7.18
CA ARG A 661 22.17 23.17 5.79
C ARG A 661 21.49 24.13 4.83
N LEU A 662 22.26 24.63 3.87
CA LEU A 662 21.78 25.47 2.78
C LEU A 662 21.44 24.59 1.56
N MET A 663 20.18 24.64 1.15
CA MET A 663 19.62 23.86 0.04
C MET A 663 19.02 24.78 -1.03
N HIS A 664 19.05 24.33 -2.29
CA HIS A 664 18.48 25.04 -3.44
C HIS A 664 18.46 24.10 -4.65
N CYS A 665 17.31 24.01 -5.32
CA CYS A 665 17.23 23.22 -6.55
C CYS A 665 18.04 23.88 -7.68
N LEU A 666 19.18 23.28 -8.04
CA LEU A 666 19.99 23.81 -9.15
C LEU A 666 19.19 23.86 -10.48
N PRO A 667 19.36 24.91 -11.29
CA PRO A 667 20.41 25.93 -11.19
C PRO A 667 20.06 27.11 -10.26
N VAL A 668 21.05 27.52 -9.46
CA VAL A 668 21.03 28.77 -8.68
C VAL A 668 21.68 29.91 -9.46
N ARG A 669 21.15 31.13 -9.34
CA ARG A 669 21.86 32.34 -9.81
C ARG A 669 22.76 32.89 -8.71
N ARG A 670 24.06 32.65 -8.86
CA ARG A 670 25.11 33.22 -7.99
C ARG A 670 25.00 34.74 -7.90
N ASN A 671 25.23 35.28 -6.71
CA ASN A 671 25.20 36.71 -6.36
C ASN A 671 23.87 37.43 -6.67
N SER A 672 22.81 36.65 -6.91
CA SER A 672 21.44 37.12 -7.17
C SER A 672 20.51 36.49 -6.14
N ALA A 673 20.42 35.16 -6.14
CA ALA A 673 19.62 34.42 -5.17
C ALA A 673 20.44 34.04 -3.93
N ILE A 674 21.67 33.57 -4.16
CA ILE A 674 22.62 33.17 -3.11
C ILE A 674 23.99 33.72 -3.49
N ALA A 675 24.65 34.40 -2.57
CA ALA A 675 26.00 34.92 -2.75
C ALA A 675 27.05 33.80 -2.71
N ASP A 676 28.16 34.00 -3.41
CA ASP A 676 29.22 32.99 -3.54
C ASP A 676 29.72 32.50 -2.19
N GLU A 677 29.89 33.40 -1.22
CA GLU A 677 30.39 33.05 0.12
C GLU A 677 29.49 32.08 0.89
N ALA A 678 28.17 32.10 0.63
CA ALA A 678 27.23 31.18 1.24
C ALA A 678 27.12 29.89 0.44
N LEU A 679 27.10 30.00 -0.90
CA LEU A 679 26.94 28.87 -1.80
C LEU A 679 28.15 27.94 -1.83
N ASP A 680 29.35 28.48 -1.64
CA ASP A 680 30.61 27.71 -1.62
C ASP A 680 31.04 27.33 -0.19
N SER A 681 30.22 27.67 0.81
CA SER A 681 30.46 27.29 2.21
C SER A 681 30.22 25.79 2.45
N ALA A 682 30.79 25.26 3.54
CA ALA A 682 30.56 23.88 3.98
C ALA A 682 29.09 23.58 4.38
N ARG A 683 28.25 24.63 4.54
CA ARG A 683 26.81 24.49 4.82
C ARG A 683 26.01 24.13 3.56
N SER A 684 26.52 24.53 2.40
CA SER A 684 25.87 24.33 1.11
C SER A 684 25.90 22.86 0.70
N VAL A 685 24.72 22.28 0.51
CA VAL A 685 24.56 20.88 0.09
C VAL A 685 23.92 20.75 -1.28
N VAL A 686 23.82 21.85 -2.04
CA VAL A 686 23.15 21.92 -3.36
C VAL A 686 23.70 20.92 -4.38
N GLN A 687 24.99 20.59 -4.31
CA GLN A 687 25.61 19.59 -5.19
C GLN A 687 25.22 18.16 -4.79
N ARG A 688 25.18 17.87 -3.48
CA ARG A 688 24.73 16.58 -2.93
C ARG A 688 23.24 16.36 -3.21
N GLU A 689 22.44 17.40 -3.02
CA GLU A 689 21.02 17.43 -3.37
C GLU A 689 20.81 17.09 -4.85
N ALA A 690 21.56 17.73 -5.76
CA ALA A 690 21.51 17.45 -7.18
C ALA A 690 21.96 16.02 -7.53
N ALA A 691 22.99 15.49 -6.85
CA ALA A 691 23.48 14.13 -7.04
C ALA A 691 22.44 13.08 -6.60
N ASN A 692 21.68 13.36 -5.54
CA ASN A 692 20.64 12.48 -5.00
C ASN A 692 19.44 12.28 -5.93
N ARG A 693 19.32 13.06 -7.02
CA ARG A 693 18.36 12.81 -8.09
C ARG A 693 18.58 11.47 -8.76
N LEU A 694 19.83 11.06 -8.98
CA LEU A 694 20.15 9.81 -9.66
C LEU A 694 19.62 8.56 -8.94
N PRO A 695 19.98 8.29 -7.67
CA PRO A 695 19.50 7.09 -6.96
C PRO A 695 17.99 7.08 -6.76
N VAL A 696 17.38 8.26 -6.53
CA VAL A 696 15.91 8.39 -6.43
C VAL A 696 15.24 8.04 -7.76
N GLN A 697 15.75 8.55 -8.88
CA GLN A 697 15.17 8.25 -10.19
C GLN A 697 15.43 6.80 -10.60
N MET A 698 16.57 6.22 -10.23
CA MET A 698 16.79 4.78 -10.36
C MET A 698 15.71 4.01 -9.60
N ALA A 699 15.36 4.40 -8.37
CA ALA A 699 14.30 3.75 -7.61
C ALA A 699 12.92 3.91 -8.27
N VAL A 700 12.58 5.12 -8.74
CA VAL A 700 11.31 5.38 -9.46
C VAL A 700 11.21 4.53 -10.72
N LEU A 701 12.25 4.51 -11.56
CA LEU A 701 12.27 3.74 -12.80
C LEU A 701 12.25 2.25 -12.55
N HIS A 702 13.06 1.77 -11.59
CA HIS A 702 13.10 0.39 -11.18
C HIS A 702 11.71 -0.07 -10.69
N GLN A 703 11.05 0.73 -9.86
CA GLN A 703 9.70 0.47 -9.40
C GLN A 703 8.68 0.42 -10.54
N MET A 704 8.76 1.37 -11.47
CA MET A 704 7.76 1.51 -12.52
C MET A 704 7.91 0.48 -13.65
N LEU A 705 9.12 -0.02 -13.93
CA LEU A 705 9.42 -0.75 -15.17
C LEU A 705 9.95 -2.17 -14.96
N ARG A 706 10.18 -2.61 -13.72
CA ARG A 706 10.70 -3.97 -13.40
C ARG A 706 9.63 -5.08 -13.45
N SER A 707 8.40 -4.77 -13.86
CA SER A 707 7.32 -5.75 -13.99
C SER A 707 7.58 -6.79 -15.07
#